data_AF-A0A9W9FRF3-F1
#
_entry.id   AF-A0A9W9FRF3-F1
#
_cell.length_a   1.000
_cell.length_b   1.000
_cell.length_c   1.000
_cell.angle_alpha   90.00
_cell.angle_beta   90.00
_cell.angle_gamma   90.00
#
_symmetry.space_group_name_H-M   'P 1'
#
loop_
_entity.id
_entity.type
_entity.pdbx_description
1 polymer ?
#
loop_
_entity_poly.entity_id
_entity_poly.type
_entity_poly.pdbx_seq_one_letter_code
_entity_poly.pdbx_strand_id
1 'polypeptide(L)'
;MANPRDLNVTIPFKLDAFVLNETLSSPDPNEAKIAPITQPNYTFLQLEDQLLQHDILDPVDLHNAFPASSNSRLYDLGKGKPRTNRMGVYLHWVMPRFYRTGTAATPSAASDHGEQRKAQGLHSAAADEKPDYTAPAFRQLPNRWLVIRKLDPSAETTKPRNAPIPAVESWVIESDRIQEIDRIPVEKDLQVDVSPYITSNSEGAKGIKLNRQAEIFIGYKESTTTWKEGKDPNVKRVDLTAVNSSNQLFLDYQPHCSNVFSTVDGFEYKDGGTTKRLEQATADYYVIGWHSDERQAPFGELSQEGSREERLKSLSMLLKGDKKDWPSDWLTDKGPAGSVCHGAMYNVVWNRNQRPDKIPANQASEHLLDSMPVTVGTTPIDSLLSYIDCHKHTSDETPEQKQLENDIHMLEPLLRAQDEKVDLHRVAVDEVQNWNFARESGGSHWHLQSADGEKATKPSPREVDALEALNNAQRVLDSTQRQVIQLQWDMFAHWWRFVSGDVDSPTTKTEIDTLRALVKELLDLAHRQKDIIQKKLLVFRQKPQEGVLPEFSQPRDPTLLVSGIEAGWPDDYLDDLQVRLESQLVHGEVPDSDLSLYGVKTLPEHLVGTAKALVGEFTTLKDPNAVGDKGHPVPLYHDRGKYNASDSRDQWANTQPWAPLFLEWQAEYFHIPWADWELSPGLTPQCKDQIDNRWRLGIDPSKNLLDPQIEDKRILSGRILLLPQPSFSLHASIVQLLNSVSPEVKKKYKIKELADNTWKLPFLSAPLDGFTDHLLTMVHAHRGCSRRAIRKGASGGR
;
A
#
# COMPACT_ATOMS: atom_id res chain seq x y z
N MET A 1 23.02 -18.49 33.84
CA MET A 1 22.05 -17.39 33.61
C MET A 1 22.74 -16.42 32.67
N ALA A 2 22.14 -16.14 31.51
CA ALA A 2 22.68 -15.14 30.59
C ALA A 2 22.73 -13.77 31.30
N ASN A 3 23.72 -12.95 30.95
CA ASN A 3 23.77 -11.57 31.41
C ASN A 3 22.51 -10.85 30.88
N PRO A 4 21.71 -10.18 31.72
CA PRO A 4 20.48 -9.50 31.27
C PRO A 4 20.70 -8.51 30.11
N ARG A 5 21.93 -8.05 29.91
CA ARG A 5 22.35 -7.15 28.82
C ARG A 5 22.47 -7.82 27.46
N ASP A 6 22.60 -9.15 27.41
CA ASP A 6 22.82 -9.93 26.18
C ASP A 6 21.52 -10.53 25.61
N LEU A 7 20.36 -10.14 26.15
CA LEU A 7 19.06 -10.64 25.70
C LEU A 7 18.70 -10.12 24.30
N ASN A 8 18.24 -11.03 23.45
CA ASN A 8 17.76 -10.73 22.11
C ASN A 8 16.28 -10.26 22.12
N VAL A 9 15.92 -9.44 21.13
CA VAL A 9 14.55 -8.97 20.91
C VAL A 9 13.83 -9.89 19.93
N THR A 10 12.57 -10.21 20.23
CA THR A 10 11.68 -11.01 19.38
C THR A 10 10.57 -10.10 18.87
N ILE A 11 10.44 -10.02 17.54
CA ILE A 11 9.58 -9.08 16.82
C ILE A 11 8.47 -9.88 16.13
N PRO A 12 7.20 -9.76 16.56
CA PRO A 12 6.13 -10.54 15.94
C PRO A 12 5.70 -9.95 14.59
N PHE A 13 5.25 -10.82 13.69
CA PHE A 13 4.52 -10.47 12.46
C PHE A 13 3.31 -11.38 12.26
N LYS A 14 2.35 -10.91 11.46
CA LYS A 14 1.20 -11.72 11.05
C LYS A 14 1.65 -12.73 9.98
N LEU A 15 1.36 -14.00 10.20
CA LEU A 15 1.54 -15.08 9.24
C LEU A 15 0.17 -15.51 8.74
N ASP A 16 -0.06 -15.49 7.43
CA ASP A 16 -1.27 -15.95 6.79
C ASP A 16 -1.01 -17.26 6.02
N ALA A 17 -2.00 -18.16 6.01
CA ALA A 17 -1.93 -19.43 5.30
C ALA A 17 -3.14 -19.59 4.36
N PHE A 18 -2.90 -19.43 3.06
CA PHE A 18 -3.93 -19.59 2.03
C PHE A 18 -3.86 -21.00 1.41
N VAL A 19 -4.96 -21.75 1.50
CA VAL A 19 -5.04 -23.11 0.96
C VAL A 19 -5.50 -23.04 -0.50
N LEU A 20 -4.69 -23.49 -1.47
CA LEU A 20 -5.09 -23.58 -2.88
C LEU A 20 -5.23 -25.04 -3.31
N ASN A 21 -6.44 -25.46 -3.64
CA ASN A 21 -6.76 -26.84 -4.02
C ASN A 21 -7.64 -26.93 -5.28
N GLU A 22 -8.00 -28.15 -5.69
CA GLU A 22 -8.78 -28.40 -6.92
C GLU A 22 -10.21 -27.85 -6.82
N THR A 23 -10.82 -27.91 -5.64
CA THR A 23 -12.21 -27.45 -5.46
C THR A 23 -12.36 -25.94 -5.58
N LEU A 24 -11.37 -25.15 -5.14
CA LEU A 24 -11.36 -23.69 -5.32
C LEU A 24 -11.21 -23.26 -6.79
N SER A 25 -10.91 -24.21 -7.67
CA SER A 25 -10.74 -23.95 -9.09
C SER A 25 -12.06 -23.79 -9.83
N SER A 26 -13.17 -24.30 -9.26
CA SER A 26 -14.50 -24.26 -9.87
C SER A 26 -15.51 -23.57 -8.94
N PRO A 27 -15.35 -22.25 -8.71
CA PRO A 27 -16.27 -21.49 -7.86
C PRO A 27 -17.66 -21.40 -8.49
N ASP A 28 -18.68 -21.25 -7.65
CA ASP A 28 -20.03 -20.89 -8.11
C ASP A 28 -20.04 -19.49 -8.74
N PRO A 29 -21.03 -19.14 -9.59
CA PRO A 29 -21.05 -17.86 -10.30
C PRO A 29 -20.94 -16.61 -9.41
N ASN A 30 -21.45 -16.68 -8.19
CA ASN A 30 -21.47 -15.58 -7.22
C ASN A 30 -20.25 -15.58 -6.28
N GLU A 31 -19.44 -16.64 -6.29
CA GLU A 31 -18.27 -16.77 -5.43
C GLU A 31 -17.04 -16.04 -6.01
N ALA A 32 -16.07 -15.76 -5.14
CA ALA A 32 -14.82 -15.15 -5.56
C ALA A 32 -14.02 -16.09 -6.46
N LYS A 33 -13.41 -15.51 -7.51
CA LYS A 33 -12.65 -16.26 -8.51
C LYS A 33 -11.16 -16.12 -8.25
N ILE A 34 -10.42 -17.20 -8.45
CA ILE A 34 -8.96 -17.15 -8.43
C ILE A 34 -8.48 -16.64 -9.79
N ALA A 35 -7.85 -15.48 -9.84
CA ALA A 35 -7.30 -14.98 -11.10
C ALA A 35 -5.97 -15.68 -11.48
N PRO A 36 -5.59 -15.69 -12.78
CA PRO A 36 -4.23 -16.01 -13.20
C PRO A 36 -3.18 -15.15 -12.49
N ILE A 37 -1.95 -15.65 -12.40
CA ILE A 37 -0.84 -14.87 -11.84
C ILE A 37 -0.35 -13.87 -12.89
N THR A 38 -0.58 -12.58 -12.63
CA THR A 38 0.01 -11.47 -13.37
C THR A 38 1.29 -11.01 -12.67
N GLN A 39 2.44 -11.29 -13.27
CA GLN A 39 3.75 -10.81 -12.80
C GLN A 39 4.07 -9.43 -13.40
N PRO A 40 4.82 -8.58 -12.68
CA PRO A 40 5.33 -7.35 -13.27
C PRO A 40 6.28 -7.69 -14.43
N ASN A 41 6.06 -7.03 -15.57
CA ASN A 41 6.85 -7.18 -16.77
C ASN A 41 7.87 -6.04 -16.91
N TYR A 42 9.06 -6.27 -16.38
CA TYR A 42 10.14 -5.28 -16.44
C TYR A 42 10.79 -5.14 -17.84
N THR A 43 10.37 -5.91 -18.85
CA THR A 43 10.76 -5.59 -20.25
C THR A 43 10.25 -4.20 -20.66
N PHE A 44 9.14 -3.75 -20.07
CA PHE A 44 8.56 -2.44 -20.33
C PHE A 44 9.37 -1.27 -19.76
N LEU A 45 10.45 -1.53 -19.01
CA LEU A 45 11.40 -0.51 -18.57
C LEU A 45 12.60 -0.36 -19.51
N GLN A 46 12.72 -1.22 -20.53
CA GLN A 46 13.80 -1.16 -21.50
C GLN A 46 13.59 0.04 -22.43
N LEU A 47 14.63 0.84 -22.62
CA LEU A 47 14.64 1.97 -23.56
C LEU A 47 14.93 1.50 -25.00
N GLU A 48 14.29 0.40 -25.42
CA GLU A 48 14.34 -0.11 -26.79
C GLU A 48 13.02 0.21 -27.51
N ASP A 49 13.10 0.51 -28.81
CA ASP A 49 12.00 1.05 -29.60
C ASP A 49 10.72 0.18 -29.47
N GLN A 50 9.62 0.81 -29.05
CA GLN A 50 8.27 0.24 -28.94
C GLN A 50 8.01 -0.73 -27.76
N LEU A 51 8.97 -0.94 -26.85
CA LEU A 51 8.74 -1.78 -25.66
C LEU A 51 8.30 -1.01 -24.42
N LEU A 52 8.62 0.28 -24.33
CA LEU A 52 8.33 1.09 -23.15
C LEU A 52 6.81 1.25 -22.96
N GLN A 53 6.33 0.88 -21.78
CA GLN A 53 4.94 1.10 -21.36
C GLN A 53 4.88 1.96 -20.09
N HIS A 54 3.76 2.64 -19.87
CA HIS A 54 3.53 3.49 -18.70
C HIS A 54 3.29 2.70 -17.42
N ASP A 55 2.97 1.40 -17.53
CA ASP A 55 2.77 0.49 -16.41
C ASP A 55 3.52 -0.82 -16.68
N ILE A 56 4.11 -1.38 -15.64
CA ILE A 56 4.80 -2.67 -15.67
C ILE A 56 3.88 -3.82 -15.27
N LEU A 57 2.70 -3.54 -14.71
CA LEU A 57 1.79 -4.55 -14.19
C LEU A 57 0.42 -4.43 -14.86
N ASP A 58 0.14 -5.33 -15.79
CA ASP A 58 -1.14 -5.42 -16.49
C ASP A 58 -2.33 -5.58 -15.53
N PRO A 59 -3.55 -5.16 -15.93
CA PRO A 59 -4.77 -5.45 -15.18
C PRO A 59 -4.96 -6.95 -14.92
N VAL A 60 -5.71 -7.28 -13.87
CA VAL A 60 -6.00 -8.67 -13.54
C VAL A 60 -6.84 -9.30 -14.67
N ASP A 61 -6.41 -10.47 -15.15
CA ASP A 61 -7.11 -11.18 -16.21
C ASP A 61 -8.37 -11.88 -15.68
N LEU A 62 -9.49 -11.16 -15.74
CA LEU A 62 -10.81 -11.67 -15.35
C LEU A 62 -11.36 -12.69 -16.36
N HIS A 63 -10.96 -12.62 -17.63
CA HIS A 63 -11.48 -13.50 -18.68
C HIS A 63 -10.99 -14.94 -18.50
N ASN A 64 -9.77 -15.12 -18.03
CA ASN A 64 -9.18 -16.43 -17.77
C ASN A 64 -9.27 -16.86 -16.30
N ALA A 65 -9.93 -16.07 -15.43
CA ALA A 65 -10.18 -16.46 -14.04
C ALA A 65 -11.18 -17.63 -13.94
N PHE A 66 -12.07 -17.77 -14.92
CA PHE A 66 -13.08 -18.84 -14.96
C PHE A 66 -13.43 -19.23 -16.42
N PRO A 67 -13.63 -20.52 -16.73
CA PRO A 67 -13.54 -21.70 -15.86
C PRO A 67 -12.09 -22.07 -15.49
N ALA A 68 -11.91 -22.98 -14.52
CA ALA A 68 -10.59 -23.48 -14.10
C ALA A 68 -9.63 -23.81 -15.25
N SER A 69 -10.16 -24.43 -16.30
CA SER A 69 -9.41 -24.95 -17.43
C SER A 69 -8.77 -23.86 -18.31
N SER A 70 -9.25 -22.62 -18.27
CA SER A 70 -8.62 -21.47 -18.94
C SER A 70 -7.63 -20.74 -18.05
N ASN A 71 -7.59 -21.05 -16.75
CA ASN A 71 -6.76 -20.35 -15.79
C ASN A 71 -5.34 -20.92 -15.75
N SER A 72 -4.36 -20.14 -16.22
CA SER A 72 -2.95 -20.54 -16.26
C SER A 72 -2.33 -20.75 -14.86
N ARG A 73 -2.91 -20.18 -13.79
CA ARG A 73 -2.51 -20.45 -12.41
C ARG A 73 -2.83 -21.90 -12.02
N LEU A 74 -3.96 -22.42 -12.48
CA LEU A 74 -4.52 -23.69 -12.04
C LEU A 74 -4.24 -24.82 -13.03
N TYR A 75 -4.13 -24.52 -14.32
CA TYR A 75 -3.93 -25.48 -15.40
C TYR A 75 -2.73 -25.15 -16.29
N ASP A 76 -2.02 -26.18 -16.74
CA ASP A 76 -1.07 -26.10 -17.84
C ASP A 76 -1.88 -26.07 -19.14
N LEU A 77 -2.09 -24.87 -19.69
CA LEU A 77 -2.89 -24.65 -20.89
C LEU A 77 -2.33 -25.39 -22.13
N GLY A 78 -1.02 -25.66 -22.17
CA GLY A 78 -0.40 -26.41 -23.26
C GLY A 78 -0.64 -27.91 -23.17
N LYS A 79 -0.81 -28.45 -21.95
CA LYS A 79 -1.01 -29.89 -21.70
C LYS A 79 -2.45 -30.27 -21.32
N GLY A 80 -3.30 -29.29 -21.01
CA GLY A 80 -4.66 -29.50 -20.52
C GLY A 80 -4.74 -30.22 -19.17
N LYS A 81 -3.73 -30.06 -18.29
CA LYS A 81 -3.65 -30.75 -17.00
C LYS A 81 -3.54 -29.77 -15.83
N PRO A 82 -4.09 -30.09 -14.64
CA PRO A 82 -3.91 -29.26 -13.45
C PRO A 82 -2.43 -29.10 -13.06
N ARG A 83 -2.04 -27.90 -12.64
CA ARG A 83 -0.71 -27.58 -12.12
C ARG A 83 -0.60 -27.96 -10.64
N THR A 84 -0.39 -29.26 -10.40
CA THR A 84 -0.27 -29.80 -9.03
C THR A 84 0.89 -29.22 -8.21
N ASN A 85 1.92 -28.65 -8.85
CA ASN A 85 3.04 -27.98 -8.18
C ASN A 85 2.67 -26.61 -7.61
N ARG A 86 1.52 -26.04 -8.02
CA ARG A 86 0.99 -24.78 -7.50
C ARG A 86 -0.11 -24.99 -6.48
N MET A 87 -0.48 -26.24 -6.18
CA MET A 87 -1.49 -26.58 -5.18
C MET A 87 -0.79 -26.85 -3.85
N GLY A 88 -1.38 -26.37 -2.76
CA GLY A 88 -0.80 -26.48 -1.43
C GLY A 88 -1.18 -25.32 -0.53
N VAL A 89 -0.41 -25.14 0.54
CA VAL A 89 -0.54 -24.02 1.47
C VAL A 89 0.44 -22.92 1.08
N TYR A 90 -0.09 -21.75 0.77
CA TYR A 90 0.66 -20.53 0.52
C TYR A 90 0.82 -19.78 1.83
N LEU A 91 2.03 -19.74 2.35
CA LEU A 91 2.38 -18.94 3.50
C LEU A 91 2.81 -17.56 3.02
N HIS A 92 2.30 -16.52 3.66
CA HIS A 92 2.73 -15.14 3.46
C HIS A 92 2.83 -14.45 4.81
N TRP A 93 3.85 -13.63 5.02
CA TRP A 93 4.01 -12.92 6.27
C TRP A 93 4.14 -11.41 6.08
N VAL A 94 3.36 -10.67 6.85
CA VAL A 94 3.22 -9.22 6.72
C VAL A 94 4.36 -8.53 7.45
N MET A 95 5.22 -7.83 6.72
CA MET A 95 6.32 -7.06 7.32
C MET A 95 5.80 -6.04 8.34
N PRO A 96 6.37 -6.00 9.57
CA PRO A 96 6.05 -4.99 10.57
C PRO A 96 6.18 -3.55 10.04
N ARG A 97 5.33 -2.65 10.55
CA ARG A 97 5.22 -1.25 10.10
C ARG A 97 6.56 -0.50 10.08
N PHE A 98 7.42 -0.72 11.06
CA PHE A 98 8.70 0.00 11.14
C PHE A 98 9.62 -0.31 9.96
N TYR A 99 9.53 -1.48 9.32
CA TYR A 99 10.29 -1.76 8.09
C TYR A 99 9.78 -0.97 6.88
N ARG A 100 8.51 -0.56 6.91
CA ARG A 100 7.82 0.19 5.83
C ARG A 100 7.84 1.69 6.05
N THR A 101 8.43 2.17 7.15
CA THR A 101 8.49 3.59 7.47
C THR A 101 9.87 4.13 7.07
N GLY A 102 9.88 4.99 6.05
CA GLY A 102 11.08 5.68 5.59
C GLY A 102 11.36 6.97 6.35
N THR A 103 12.63 7.36 6.45
CA THR A 103 13.04 8.69 6.93
C THR A 103 13.37 9.58 5.73
N ALA A 104 12.70 10.72 5.61
CA ALA A 104 13.07 11.77 4.65
C ALA A 104 13.38 13.07 5.40
N ALA A 105 14.21 13.93 4.81
CA ALA A 105 14.42 15.28 5.31
C ALA A 105 14.27 16.31 4.19
N THR A 106 13.81 17.49 4.57
CA THR A 106 13.87 18.68 3.73
C THR A 106 15.27 19.30 3.82
N PRO A 107 15.73 20.05 2.80
CA PRO A 107 17.03 20.72 2.83
C PRO A 107 17.26 21.62 4.05
N SER A 108 16.18 22.17 4.62
CA SER A 108 16.18 23.00 5.83
C SER A 108 16.36 22.22 7.14
N ALA A 109 16.13 20.90 7.14
CA ALA A 109 16.26 20.01 8.30
C ALA A 109 17.47 19.05 8.18
N ALA A 110 18.43 19.37 7.29
CA ALA A 110 19.57 18.52 6.97
C ALA A 110 20.50 18.23 8.17
N SER A 111 20.62 19.16 9.14
CA SER A 111 21.43 18.97 10.35
C SER A 111 20.90 17.85 11.24
N ASP A 112 19.57 17.79 11.38
CA ASP A 112 18.89 16.90 12.34
C ASP A 112 18.58 15.53 11.71
N HIS A 113 18.62 15.45 10.38
CA HIS A 113 18.37 14.23 9.62
C HIS A 113 19.37 13.10 9.92
N GLY A 114 20.65 13.45 10.11
CA GLY A 114 21.69 12.46 10.46
C GLY A 114 21.43 11.81 11.82
N GLU A 115 20.97 12.59 12.79
CA GLU A 115 20.59 12.10 14.11
C GLU A 115 19.33 11.26 14.06
N GLN A 116 18.30 11.68 13.31
CA GLN A 116 17.07 10.90 13.12
C GLN A 116 17.33 9.55 12.43
N ARG A 117 18.17 9.52 11.39
CA ARG A 117 18.58 8.27 10.72
C ARG A 117 19.27 7.31 11.70
N LYS A 118 20.23 7.82 12.48
CA LYS A 118 20.92 7.04 13.51
C LYS A 118 19.97 6.58 14.60
N ALA A 119 19.04 7.42 15.03
CA ALA A 119 18.00 7.11 16.02
C ALA A 119 16.98 6.08 15.50
N GLN A 120 16.89 5.87 14.19
CA GLN A 120 16.06 4.84 13.55
C GLN A 120 16.79 3.57 13.12
N GLY A 121 18.11 3.49 13.28
CA GLY A 121 18.93 2.32 12.94
C GLY A 121 19.32 2.26 11.46
N LEU A 122 19.23 3.39 10.77
CA LEU A 122 19.67 3.52 9.39
C LEU A 122 21.17 3.85 9.35
N HIS A 123 21.90 3.19 8.45
CA HIS A 123 23.34 3.42 8.29
C HIS A 123 23.60 4.84 7.76
N SER A 124 24.73 5.41 8.17
CA SER A 124 25.22 6.68 7.62
C SER A 124 25.67 6.45 6.17
N ALA A 125 25.31 7.36 5.25
CA ALA A 125 25.85 7.33 3.90
C ALA A 125 27.39 7.34 3.95
N ALA A 126 28.05 6.73 2.97
CA ALA A 126 29.50 6.80 2.86
C ALA A 126 29.95 8.27 2.87
N ALA A 127 31.06 8.58 3.55
CA ALA A 127 31.50 9.96 3.80
C ALA A 127 31.70 10.81 2.53
N ASP A 128 31.81 10.17 1.36
CA ASP A 128 32.04 10.80 0.06
C ASP A 128 30.75 11.03 -0.76
N GLU A 129 29.59 10.52 -0.33
CA GLU A 129 28.32 10.72 -1.02
C GLU A 129 27.52 11.86 -0.38
N LYS A 130 27.17 12.88 -1.17
CA LYS A 130 26.21 13.89 -0.74
C LYS A 130 24.88 13.18 -0.44
N PRO A 131 24.32 13.32 0.77
CA PRO A 131 23.05 12.69 1.10
C PRO A 131 21.97 13.16 0.12
N ASP A 132 21.33 12.20 -0.54
CA ASP A 132 20.17 12.45 -1.37
C ASP A 132 18.95 12.67 -0.47
N TYR A 133 18.47 13.90 -0.42
CA TYR A 133 17.29 14.31 0.35
C TYR A 133 15.98 14.15 -0.46
N THR A 134 16.07 13.74 -1.72
CA THR A 134 14.90 13.63 -2.60
C THR A 134 14.12 12.33 -2.40
N ALA A 135 14.75 11.30 -1.81
CA ALA A 135 14.14 10.00 -1.56
C ALA A 135 14.22 9.61 -0.07
N PRO A 136 13.13 9.05 0.51
CA PRO A 136 13.17 8.50 1.86
C PRO A 136 14.10 7.28 1.94
N ALA A 137 14.86 7.19 3.03
CA ALA A 137 15.70 6.03 3.34
C ALA A 137 14.91 4.99 4.13
N PHE A 138 14.96 3.73 3.71
CA PHE A 138 14.29 2.59 4.36
C PHE A 138 15.31 1.63 4.98
N ARG A 139 14.87 0.91 6.01
CA ARG A 139 15.67 -0.14 6.64
C ARG A 139 15.78 -1.36 5.74
N GLN A 140 16.88 -2.09 5.89
CA GLN A 140 17.04 -3.41 5.30
C GLN A 140 16.05 -4.38 5.95
N LEU A 141 15.38 -5.16 5.10
CA LEU A 141 14.46 -6.21 5.52
C LEU A 141 15.27 -7.45 5.95
N PRO A 142 14.73 -8.29 6.85
CA PRO A 142 15.32 -9.60 7.10
C PRO A 142 15.40 -10.38 5.78
N ASN A 143 16.58 -10.92 5.48
CA ASN A 143 16.90 -11.57 4.21
C ASN A 143 17.11 -13.09 4.35
N ARG A 144 16.94 -13.62 5.57
CA ARG A 144 16.95 -15.06 5.87
C ARG A 144 15.70 -15.40 6.65
N TRP A 145 15.00 -16.45 6.22
CA TRP A 145 13.81 -16.95 6.91
C TRP A 145 13.87 -18.45 7.07
N LEU A 146 13.75 -18.92 8.31
CA LEU A 146 13.55 -20.32 8.65
C LEU A 146 12.06 -20.57 8.70
N VAL A 147 11.55 -21.36 7.75
CA VAL A 147 10.16 -21.81 7.69
C VAL A 147 10.11 -23.23 8.20
N ILE A 148 9.21 -23.50 9.15
CA ILE A 148 9.03 -24.80 9.80
C ILE A 148 7.60 -25.24 9.58
N ARG A 149 7.42 -26.48 9.12
CA ARG A 149 6.14 -27.20 9.10
C ARG A 149 6.19 -28.34 10.10
N LYS A 150 5.18 -28.42 10.95
CA LYS A 150 4.94 -29.57 11.85
C LYS A 150 3.59 -30.21 11.50
N LEU A 151 3.56 -31.52 11.36
CA LEU A 151 2.34 -32.32 11.19
C LEU A 151 2.53 -33.70 11.82
N ASP A 152 1.45 -34.45 11.99
CA ASP A 152 1.50 -35.84 12.44
C ASP A 152 1.24 -36.79 11.26
N PRO A 153 2.26 -37.51 10.75
CA PRO A 153 2.09 -38.46 9.65
C PRO A 153 1.14 -39.63 9.98
N SER A 154 0.95 -39.90 11.27
CA SER A 154 0.13 -41.01 11.78
C SER A 154 -1.29 -40.59 12.17
N ALA A 155 -1.60 -39.29 12.16
CA ALA A 155 -2.92 -38.77 12.48
C ALA A 155 -3.96 -39.20 11.44
N GLU A 156 -5.23 -39.29 11.86
CA GLU A 156 -6.35 -39.59 10.96
C GLU A 156 -6.61 -38.49 9.93
N THR A 157 -6.19 -37.26 10.24
CA THR A 157 -6.24 -36.11 9.34
C THR A 157 -5.17 -36.14 8.25
N THR A 158 -4.20 -37.07 8.32
CA THR A 158 -3.12 -37.20 7.32
C THR A 158 -3.39 -38.36 6.37
N LYS A 159 -3.50 -38.07 5.07
CA LYS A 159 -3.74 -39.06 4.01
C LYS A 159 -2.70 -38.95 2.88
N PRO A 160 -2.09 -40.07 2.45
CA PRO A 160 -2.18 -41.40 3.03
C PRO A 160 -1.55 -41.48 4.43
N ARG A 161 -2.18 -42.25 5.33
CA ARG A 161 -1.71 -42.41 6.70
C ARG A 161 -0.35 -43.12 6.72
N ASN A 162 0.55 -42.68 7.60
CA ASN A 162 1.92 -43.17 7.70
C ASN A 162 2.72 -42.99 6.39
N ALA A 163 2.40 -41.96 5.60
CA ALA A 163 3.26 -41.55 4.50
C ALA A 163 4.69 -41.29 5.02
N PRO A 164 5.75 -41.57 4.24
CA PRO A 164 7.14 -41.29 4.61
C PRO A 164 7.46 -39.79 4.50
N ILE A 165 6.58 -38.95 5.03
CA ILE A 165 6.76 -37.51 5.17
C ILE A 165 7.28 -37.22 6.59
N PRO A 166 8.29 -36.34 6.76
CA PRO A 166 8.77 -35.97 8.08
C PRO A 166 7.68 -35.26 8.90
N ALA A 167 7.58 -35.61 10.19
CA ALA A 167 6.69 -34.92 11.13
C ALA A 167 7.07 -33.44 11.30
N VAL A 168 8.36 -33.13 11.18
CA VAL A 168 8.88 -31.77 11.12
C VAL A 168 9.73 -31.64 9.86
N GLU A 169 9.43 -30.65 9.04
CA GLU A 169 10.25 -30.25 7.90
C GLU A 169 10.54 -28.76 7.99
N SER A 170 11.74 -28.35 7.60
CA SER A 170 12.13 -26.95 7.66
C SER A 170 12.99 -26.53 6.46
N TRP A 171 12.82 -25.27 6.05
CA TRP A 171 13.49 -24.68 4.90
C TRP A 171 14.07 -23.32 5.27
N VAL A 172 15.19 -22.96 4.66
CA VAL A 172 15.71 -21.59 4.66
C VAL A 172 15.33 -20.91 3.36
N ILE A 173 14.81 -19.68 3.49
CA ILE A 173 14.54 -18.78 2.38
C ILE A 173 15.58 -17.66 2.40
N GLU A 174 16.27 -17.47 1.28
CA GLU A 174 17.16 -16.34 1.03
C GLU A 174 16.44 -15.31 0.15
N SER A 175 15.88 -14.27 0.78
CA SER A 175 15.06 -13.26 0.09
C SER A 175 15.87 -12.39 -0.86
N ASP A 176 17.16 -12.20 -0.60
CA ASP A 176 18.04 -11.30 -1.33
C ASP A 176 18.86 -11.96 -2.45
N ARG A 177 18.77 -13.28 -2.60
CA ARG A 177 19.60 -14.02 -3.56
C ARG A 177 19.14 -13.79 -4.99
N ILE A 178 20.05 -13.31 -5.84
CA ILE A 178 19.79 -13.08 -7.27
C ILE A 178 19.86 -14.41 -8.04
N GLN A 179 18.87 -14.62 -8.89
CA GLN A 179 18.84 -15.68 -9.90
C GLN A 179 18.64 -15.06 -11.28
N GLU A 180 19.62 -15.26 -12.16
CA GLU A 180 19.50 -14.92 -13.59
C GLU A 180 18.64 -16.00 -14.27
N ILE A 181 17.77 -15.61 -15.20
CA ILE A 181 16.82 -16.53 -15.86
C ILE A 181 17.49 -17.77 -16.45
N ASP A 182 18.66 -17.61 -17.08
CA ASP A 182 19.44 -18.69 -17.69
C ASP A 182 19.99 -19.72 -16.69
N ARG A 183 20.03 -19.36 -15.39
CA ARG A 183 20.53 -20.21 -14.31
C ARG A 183 19.40 -20.83 -13.48
N ILE A 184 18.15 -20.45 -13.74
CA ILE A 184 17.00 -21.04 -13.07
C ILE A 184 16.75 -22.42 -13.69
N PRO A 185 16.74 -23.50 -12.88
CA PRO A 185 16.46 -24.84 -13.40
C PRO A 185 15.05 -24.92 -14.02
N VAL A 186 14.91 -25.72 -15.09
CA VAL A 186 13.66 -25.85 -15.87
C VAL A 186 12.49 -26.40 -15.04
N GLU A 187 12.81 -27.16 -13.99
CA GLU A 187 11.84 -27.70 -13.03
C GLU A 187 11.25 -26.64 -12.09
N LYS A 188 11.90 -25.48 -11.92
CA LYS A 188 11.35 -24.39 -11.10
C LYS A 188 10.28 -23.63 -11.85
N ASP A 189 9.22 -23.29 -11.15
CA ASP A 189 8.11 -22.51 -11.67
C ASP A 189 8.35 -21.02 -11.43
N LEU A 190 8.58 -20.27 -12.52
CA LEU A 190 8.90 -18.83 -12.46
C LEU A 190 7.82 -17.97 -11.77
N GLN A 191 6.60 -18.49 -11.56
CA GLN A 191 5.51 -17.75 -10.93
C GLN A 191 5.37 -18.02 -9.42
N VAL A 192 5.91 -19.12 -8.91
CA VAL A 192 5.74 -19.52 -7.48
C VAL A 192 7.04 -19.86 -6.76
N ASP A 193 8.14 -20.08 -7.48
CA ASP A 193 9.44 -20.42 -6.89
C ASP A 193 10.43 -19.25 -6.81
N VAL A 194 10.18 -18.17 -7.54
CA VAL A 194 11.03 -16.97 -7.61
C VAL A 194 10.17 -15.72 -7.81
N SER A 195 10.77 -14.55 -7.58
CA SER A 195 10.09 -13.25 -7.72
C SER A 195 10.83 -12.36 -8.71
N PRO A 196 10.17 -11.79 -9.74
CA PRO A 196 10.78 -10.80 -10.63
C PRO A 196 11.27 -9.58 -9.84
N TYR A 197 12.44 -9.03 -10.18
CA TYR A 197 13.01 -7.91 -9.43
C TYR A 197 13.86 -6.95 -10.28
N ILE A 198 13.86 -5.66 -9.92
CA ILE A 198 14.72 -4.65 -10.53
C ILE A 198 16.02 -4.52 -9.73
N THR A 199 17.17 -4.74 -10.36
CA THR A 199 18.47 -4.51 -9.72
C THR A 199 18.90 -3.05 -9.91
N SER A 200 18.66 -2.20 -8.92
CA SER A 200 19.09 -0.79 -8.95
C SER A 200 20.32 -0.47 -8.09
N ASN A 201 20.83 -1.42 -7.29
CA ASN A 201 21.39 -1.03 -5.98
C ASN A 201 22.89 -1.15 -5.72
N SER A 202 23.75 -1.50 -6.68
CA SER A 202 25.20 -1.57 -6.38
C SER A 202 26.11 -0.68 -7.22
N GLU A 203 25.64 -0.11 -8.33
CA GLU A 203 26.53 0.59 -9.29
C GLU A 203 26.09 2.03 -9.64
N GLY A 204 25.10 2.57 -8.90
CA GLY A 204 24.47 3.86 -9.20
C GLY A 204 23.70 3.87 -10.53
N ALA A 205 23.03 4.99 -10.85
CA ALA A 205 22.18 5.10 -12.05
C ALA A 205 22.89 4.78 -13.38
N LYS A 206 24.22 4.91 -13.44
CA LYS A 206 25.04 4.62 -14.63
C LYS A 206 25.39 3.13 -14.82
N GLY A 207 25.28 2.31 -13.77
CA GLY A 207 25.55 0.87 -13.85
C GLY A 207 24.31 0.01 -14.07
N ILE A 208 23.12 0.61 -14.12
CA ILE A 208 21.86 -0.10 -14.37
C ILE A 208 21.87 -0.63 -15.82
N LYS A 209 21.92 -1.95 -15.96
CA LYS A 209 21.79 -2.64 -17.25
C LYS A 209 20.30 -2.79 -17.59
N LEU A 210 19.71 -1.73 -18.14
CA LEU A 210 18.28 -1.69 -18.51
C LEU A 210 17.87 -2.89 -19.37
N ASN A 211 18.71 -3.27 -20.34
CA ASN A 211 18.50 -4.41 -21.21
C ASN A 211 18.41 -5.78 -20.49
N ARG A 212 18.82 -5.88 -19.22
CA ARG A 212 18.77 -7.12 -18.43
C ARG A 212 17.70 -7.09 -17.33
N GLN A 213 16.92 -6.02 -17.19
CA GLN A 213 15.96 -5.88 -16.08
C GLN A 213 14.85 -6.93 -16.09
N ALA A 214 14.57 -7.55 -17.24
CA ALA A 214 13.57 -8.63 -17.36
C ALA A 214 14.13 -10.03 -17.05
N GLU A 215 15.45 -10.17 -16.90
CA GLU A 215 16.13 -11.47 -16.76
C GLU A 215 16.51 -11.77 -15.31
N ILE A 216 16.08 -10.93 -14.37
CA ILE A 216 16.52 -10.97 -12.99
C ILE A 216 15.36 -11.29 -12.05
N PHE A 217 15.58 -12.32 -11.24
CA PHE A 217 14.70 -12.77 -10.18
C PHE A 217 15.43 -12.79 -8.86
N ILE A 218 14.69 -12.72 -7.75
CA ILE A 218 15.19 -12.97 -6.40
C ILE A 218 14.35 -14.01 -5.67
N GLY A 219 14.86 -14.43 -4.51
CA GLY A 219 14.22 -15.42 -3.65
C GLY A 219 14.71 -16.83 -3.95
N TYR A 220 15.08 -17.57 -2.91
CA TYR A 220 15.61 -18.93 -3.03
C TYR A 220 15.22 -19.74 -1.81
N LYS A 221 14.70 -20.95 -2.01
CA LYS A 221 14.27 -21.88 -0.95
C LYS A 221 15.13 -23.14 -0.98
N GLU A 222 15.60 -23.58 0.18
CA GLU A 222 16.35 -24.82 0.33
C GLU A 222 16.05 -25.51 1.67
N SER A 223 16.13 -26.84 1.72
CA SER A 223 16.00 -27.60 2.97
C SER A 223 17.10 -27.23 3.97
N THR A 224 16.76 -27.07 5.25
CA THR A 224 17.73 -26.81 6.32
C THR A 224 18.79 -27.91 6.46
N THR A 225 18.50 -29.12 5.98
CA THR A 225 19.46 -30.24 6.01
C THR A 225 20.60 -30.08 5.01
N THR A 226 20.37 -29.39 3.90
CA THR A 226 21.37 -29.20 2.83
C THR A 226 21.90 -27.77 2.78
N TRP A 227 21.09 -26.81 3.23
CA TRP A 227 21.42 -25.41 3.22
C TRP A 227 22.64 -25.10 4.09
N LYS A 228 23.46 -24.18 3.59
CA LYS A 228 24.59 -23.59 4.32
C LYS A 228 24.63 -22.11 3.99
N GLU A 229 24.90 -21.27 4.98
CA GLU A 229 25.10 -19.83 4.75
C GLU A 229 26.23 -19.64 3.73
N GLY A 230 25.86 -19.05 2.59
CA GLY A 230 26.75 -18.93 1.43
C GLY A 230 27.85 -17.90 1.67
N LYS A 231 29.09 -18.37 1.83
CA LYS A 231 30.31 -17.56 1.60
C LYS A 231 30.79 -17.63 0.15
N ASP A 232 30.01 -18.23 -0.75
CA ASP A 232 30.37 -18.34 -2.16
C ASP A 232 30.34 -16.94 -2.79
N PRO A 233 31.51 -16.39 -3.20
CA PRO A 233 31.57 -15.06 -3.81
C PRO A 233 30.83 -14.98 -5.15
N ASN A 234 30.43 -16.12 -5.73
CA ASN A 234 29.65 -16.15 -6.97
C ASN A 234 28.14 -15.95 -6.75
N VAL A 235 27.65 -16.04 -5.50
CA VAL A 235 26.25 -15.77 -5.19
C VAL A 235 26.05 -14.26 -5.09
N LYS A 236 25.41 -13.69 -6.10
CA LYS A 236 25.03 -12.27 -6.11
C LYS A 236 23.79 -12.05 -5.24
N ARG A 237 23.77 -10.92 -4.54
CA ARG A 237 22.68 -10.52 -3.63
C ARG A 237 22.24 -9.08 -3.89
N VAL A 238 21.00 -8.74 -3.54
CA VAL A 238 20.48 -7.36 -3.57
C VAL A 238 20.34 -6.80 -2.17
N ASP A 239 20.49 -5.48 -2.05
CA ASP A 239 20.01 -4.75 -0.89
C ASP A 239 18.47 -4.68 -0.92
N LEU A 240 17.83 -5.33 0.05
CA LEU A 240 16.39 -5.53 0.09
C LEU A 240 15.74 -4.58 1.10
N THR A 241 15.07 -3.55 0.60
CA THR A 241 14.24 -2.64 1.42
C THR A 241 12.78 -2.72 0.96
N ALA A 242 11.88 -2.07 1.71
CA ALA A 242 10.46 -2.03 1.38
C ALA A 242 10.11 -1.43 0.01
N VAL A 243 11.00 -0.61 -0.58
CA VAL A 243 10.71 0.14 -1.81
C VAL A 243 11.65 -0.18 -2.97
N ASN A 244 12.71 -0.96 -2.75
CA ASN A 244 13.77 -1.17 -3.75
C ASN A 244 13.31 -1.94 -5.00
N SER A 245 12.17 -2.64 -4.94
CA SER A 245 11.57 -3.29 -6.11
C SER A 245 10.87 -2.32 -7.06
N SER A 246 10.65 -1.05 -6.65
CA SER A 246 9.75 -0.09 -7.30
C SER A 246 8.31 -0.59 -7.50
N ASN A 247 7.93 -1.70 -6.84
CA ASN A 247 6.61 -2.29 -6.87
C ASN A 247 6.01 -2.20 -5.46
N GLN A 248 4.98 -1.36 -5.29
CA GLN A 248 4.35 -1.11 -4.00
C GLN A 248 3.64 -2.34 -3.43
N LEU A 249 3.24 -3.30 -4.28
CA LEU A 249 2.62 -4.56 -3.87
C LEU A 249 3.64 -5.64 -3.51
N PHE A 250 4.94 -5.40 -3.72
CA PHE A 250 5.96 -6.44 -3.60
C PHE A 250 5.97 -7.13 -2.24
N LEU A 251 5.83 -6.39 -1.13
CA LEU A 251 5.85 -7.00 0.21
C LEU A 251 4.59 -7.81 0.55
N ASP A 252 3.46 -7.47 -0.05
CA ASP A 252 2.13 -7.88 0.42
C ASP A 252 1.42 -8.83 -0.53
N TYR A 253 1.70 -8.71 -1.82
CA TYR A 253 1.07 -9.54 -2.82
C TYR A 253 1.91 -10.78 -3.06
N GLN A 254 1.46 -11.90 -2.49
CA GLN A 254 2.14 -13.20 -2.56
C GLN A 254 2.71 -13.53 -3.96
N PRO A 255 1.99 -13.35 -5.09
CA PRO A 255 2.53 -13.69 -6.40
C PRO A 255 3.74 -12.85 -6.84
N HIS A 256 4.02 -11.74 -6.16
CA HIS A 256 5.15 -10.86 -6.44
C HIS A 256 6.34 -11.07 -5.47
N CYS A 257 6.17 -11.83 -4.39
CA CYS A 257 7.21 -12.11 -3.39
C CYS A 257 7.35 -13.60 -3.03
N SER A 258 7.04 -14.48 -3.98
CA SER A 258 7.34 -15.92 -3.94
C SER A 258 8.80 -16.21 -3.55
N ASN A 259 8.98 -16.98 -2.47
CA ASN A 259 10.27 -17.27 -1.84
C ASN A 259 11.09 -16.02 -1.45
N VAL A 260 10.41 -14.92 -1.11
CA VAL A 260 11.01 -13.71 -0.52
C VAL A 260 10.32 -13.39 0.81
N PHE A 261 9.01 -13.15 0.78
CA PHE A 261 8.13 -12.94 1.95
C PHE A 261 6.93 -13.91 1.95
N SER A 262 7.03 -14.94 1.11
CA SER A 262 6.05 -16.00 1.00
C SER A 262 6.71 -17.30 0.57
N THR A 263 6.02 -18.43 0.73
CA THR A 263 6.42 -19.71 0.16
C THR A 263 5.23 -20.63 0.00
N VAL A 264 5.37 -21.63 -0.87
CA VAL A 264 4.36 -22.69 -1.06
C VAL A 264 4.85 -23.99 -0.45
N ASP A 265 3.99 -24.65 0.31
CA ASP A 265 4.16 -26.01 0.78
C ASP A 265 3.16 -26.94 0.07
N GLY A 266 3.68 -27.77 -0.83
CA GLY A 266 2.91 -28.75 -1.59
C GLY A 266 2.75 -30.11 -0.89
N PHE A 267 3.21 -30.27 0.36
CA PHE A 267 3.19 -31.54 1.10
C PHE A 267 3.83 -32.71 0.34
N GLU A 268 4.96 -32.44 -0.31
CA GLU A 268 5.70 -33.42 -1.09
C GLU A 268 6.47 -34.40 -0.20
N TYR A 269 6.51 -35.67 -0.61
CA TYR A 269 7.31 -36.70 0.04
C TYR A 269 7.85 -37.70 -0.99
N LYS A 270 8.95 -38.38 -0.67
CA LYS A 270 9.56 -39.41 -1.53
C LYS A 270 9.14 -40.80 -1.06
N ASP A 271 8.56 -41.57 -1.97
CA ASP A 271 8.19 -42.97 -1.74
C ASP A 271 8.68 -43.82 -2.91
N GLY A 272 9.60 -44.76 -2.63
CA GLY A 272 10.21 -45.61 -3.66
C GLY A 272 10.91 -44.84 -4.79
N GLY A 273 11.45 -43.65 -4.51
CA GLY A 273 12.10 -42.78 -5.51
C GLY A 273 11.13 -41.92 -6.34
N THR A 274 9.82 -42.03 -6.11
CA THR A 274 8.81 -41.18 -6.75
C THR A 274 8.38 -40.07 -5.79
N THR A 275 8.33 -38.83 -6.28
CA THR A 275 7.73 -37.72 -5.53
C THR A 275 6.21 -37.85 -5.56
N LYS A 276 5.60 -37.95 -4.38
CA LYS A 276 4.15 -37.97 -4.14
C LYS A 276 3.76 -36.78 -3.27
N ARG A 277 2.46 -36.50 -3.15
CA ARG A 277 1.91 -35.44 -2.30
C ARG A 277 0.82 -36.00 -1.40
N LEU A 278 0.66 -35.42 -0.21
CA LEU A 278 -0.46 -35.75 0.65
C LEU A 278 -1.79 -35.27 0.04
N GLU A 279 -2.84 -36.05 0.25
CA GLU A 279 -4.22 -35.71 -0.13
C GLU A 279 -4.91 -34.89 0.97
N GLN A 280 -4.56 -35.12 2.22
CA GLN A 280 -5.10 -34.43 3.38
C GLN A 280 -4.01 -34.31 4.46
N ALA A 281 -3.95 -33.18 5.16
CA ALA A 281 -3.08 -32.98 6.32
C ALA A 281 -3.61 -31.86 7.23
N THR A 282 -3.25 -31.90 8.51
CA THR A 282 -3.33 -30.73 9.40
C THR A 282 -1.91 -30.36 9.81
N ALA A 283 -1.50 -29.13 9.49
CA ALA A 283 -0.15 -28.64 9.73
C ALA A 283 -0.14 -27.36 10.56
N ASP A 284 0.90 -27.23 11.37
CA ASP A 284 1.27 -26.01 12.08
C ASP A 284 2.51 -25.42 11.39
N TYR A 285 2.50 -24.11 11.17
CA TYR A 285 3.59 -23.40 10.51
C TYR A 285 4.21 -22.37 11.45
N TYR A 286 5.53 -22.26 11.37
CA TYR A 286 6.30 -21.25 12.08
C TYR A 286 7.35 -20.64 11.18
N VAL A 287 7.50 -19.32 11.23
CA VAL A 287 8.48 -18.59 10.42
C VAL A 287 9.33 -17.75 11.36
N ILE A 288 10.65 -17.86 11.25
CA ILE A 288 11.64 -17.07 12.00
C ILE A 288 12.53 -16.35 11.00
N GLY A 289 12.58 -15.01 11.06
CA GLY A 289 13.41 -14.17 10.19
C GLY A 289 14.60 -13.55 10.92
N TRP A 290 15.74 -13.44 10.24
CA TRP A 290 16.91 -12.71 10.74
C TRP A 290 17.66 -12.00 9.60
N HIS A 291 18.56 -11.11 9.99
CA HIS A 291 19.48 -10.43 9.07
C HIS A 291 20.78 -11.23 8.98
N SER A 292 21.24 -11.52 7.77
CA SER A 292 22.54 -12.17 7.57
C SER A 292 23.70 -11.28 8.04
N ASP A 293 23.56 -9.96 7.92
CA ASP A 293 24.46 -8.97 8.52
C ASP A 293 23.82 -8.40 9.79
N GLU A 294 24.40 -8.73 10.95
CA GLU A 294 23.92 -8.31 12.25
C GLU A 294 23.83 -6.79 12.38
N ARG A 295 24.70 -6.03 11.70
CA ARG A 295 24.70 -4.55 11.77
C ARG A 295 23.45 -3.94 11.16
N GLN A 296 22.87 -4.63 10.17
CA GLN A 296 21.65 -4.22 9.47
C GLN A 296 20.37 -4.53 10.26
N ALA A 297 20.47 -5.33 11.33
CA ALA A 297 19.36 -5.59 12.22
C ALA A 297 18.94 -4.31 12.97
N PRO A 298 17.66 -4.15 13.37
CA PRO A 298 17.16 -2.94 14.03
C PRO A 298 17.93 -2.49 15.30
N PHE A 299 18.56 -3.44 15.99
CA PHE A 299 19.37 -3.20 17.20
C PHE A 299 20.86 -3.55 17.01
N GLY A 300 21.28 -3.83 15.77
CA GLY A 300 22.63 -4.27 15.42
C GLY A 300 23.69 -3.18 15.53
N GLU A 301 23.31 -1.94 15.27
CA GLU A 301 24.13 -0.75 15.46
C GLU A 301 23.37 0.26 16.33
N LEU A 302 23.92 0.57 17.50
CA LEU A 302 23.46 1.62 18.39
C LEU A 302 24.53 2.71 18.45
N SER A 303 24.14 3.98 18.32
CA SER A 303 25.07 5.09 18.48
C SER A 303 25.55 5.14 19.93
N GLN A 304 26.77 5.64 20.17
CA GLN A 304 27.30 5.80 21.54
C GLN A 304 26.41 6.69 22.44
N GLU A 305 25.48 7.44 21.84
CA GLU A 305 24.60 8.37 22.52
C GLU A 305 23.21 7.77 22.81
N GLY A 306 22.68 6.87 21.97
CA GLY A 306 21.31 6.34 22.07
C GLY A 306 21.18 5.01 22.83
N SER A 307 20.16 4.91 23.69
CA SER A 307 19.79 3.68 24.42
C SER A 307 18.86 2.76 23.61
N ARG A 308 18.75 1.50 24.03
CA ARG A 308 17.78 0.54 23.46
C ARG A 308 16.33 0.99 23.66
N GLU A 309 16.02 1.71 24.75
CA GLU A 309 14.69 2.32 24.97
C GLU A 309 14.35 3.38 23.93
N GLU A 310 15.28 4.29 23.63
CA GLU A 310 15.10 5.31 22.60
C GLU A 310 14.94 4.69 21.22
N ARG A 311 15.68 3.60 20.93
CA ARG A 311 15.52 2.81 19.70
C ARG A 311 14.14 2.15 19.61
N LEU A 312 13.62 1.55 20.69
CA LEU A 312 12.26 0.99 20.68
C LEU A 312 11.23 2.07 20.33
N LYS A 313 11.32 3.24 20.98
CA LYS A 313 10.40 4.35 20.75
C LYS A 313 10.47 4.89 19.32
N SER A 314 11.67 5.03 18.74
CA SER A 314 11.84 5.52 17.37
C SER A 314 11.36 4.54 16.30
N LEU A 315 11.28 3.25 16.64
CA LEU A 315 10.73 2.19 15.80
C LEU A 315 9.23 1.95 16.04
N SER A 316 8.56 2.76 16.88
CA SER A 316 7.18 2.53 17.31
C SER A 316 6.98 1.11 17.86
N MET A 317 7.88 0.70 18.75
CA MET A 317 7.85 -0.59 19.45
C MET A 317 7.69 -0.40 20.96
N LEU A 318 7.08 -1.38 21.60
CA LEU A 318 6.88 -1.42 23.05
C LEU A 318 7.17 -2.82 23.60
N LEU A 319 7.85 -2.94 24.73
CA LEU A 319 7.97 -4.25 25.41
C LEU A 319 6.60 -4.69 25.93
N LYS A 320 6.20 -5.93 25.65
CA LYS A 320 4.93 -6.48 26.14
C LYS A 320 5.01 -6.74 27.65
N GLY A 321 3.96 -6.40 28.39
CA GLY A 321 3.84 -6.57 29.85
C GLY A 321 3.73 -5.25 30.64
N ASP A 322 3.69 -5.33 31.98
CA ASP A 322 3.68 -4.12 32.82
C ASP A 322 5.05 -3.42 32.76
N LYS A 323 5.05 -2.10 32.56
CA LYS A 323 6.26 -1.27 32.53
C LYS A 323 7.13 -1.43 33.77
N LYS A 324 6.52 -1.75 34.92
CA LYS A 324 7.23 -1.99 36.18
C LYS A 324 8.09 -3.25 36.16
N ASP A 325 7.74 -4.22 35.31
CA ASP A 325 8.43 -5.49 35.17
C ASP A 325 9.47 -5.46 34.03
N TRP A 326 9.62 -4.32 33.35
CA TRP A 326 10.60 -4.20 32.26
C TRP A 326 12.04 -4.14 32.80
N PRO A 327 12.99 -4.85 32.17
CA PRO A 327 14.38 -4.85 32.63
C PRO A 327 15.07 -3.51 32.32
N SER A 328 15.17 -2.64 33.34
CA SER A 328 15.82 -1.32 33.26
C SER A 328 17.25 -1.39 32.75
N ASP A 329 17.99 -2.43 33.14
CA ASP A 329 19.39 -2.62 32.76
C ASP A 329 19.56 -2.91 31.27
N TRP A 330 18.57 -3.57 30.65
CA TRP A 330 18.56 -3.82 29.21
C TRP A 330 18.12 -2.56 28.45
N LEU A 331 17.10 -1.85 28.94
CA LEU A 331 16.55 -0.66 28.30
C LEU A 331 17.56 0.50 28.20
N THR A 332 18.35 0.69 29.27
CA THR A 332 19.35 1.76 29.37
C THR A 332 20.69 1.41 28.72
N ASP A 333 20.88 0.16 28.30
CA ASP A 333 22.08 -0.28 27.61
C ASP A 333 22.18 0.40 26.23
N LYS A 334 23.42 0.71 25.83
CA LYS A 334 23.78 1.31 24.54
C LYS A 334 24.51 0.34 23.62
N GLY A 335 24.76 -0.89 24.09
CA GLY A 335 25.36 -1.95 23.29
C GLY A 335 24.37 -2.58 22.30
N PRO A 336 24.87 -3.18 21.21
CA PRO A 336 24.02 -3.85 20.22
C PRO A 336 23.21 -5.00 20.85
N ALA A 337 22.09 -5.35 20.23
CA ALA A 337 21.30 -6.53 20.58
C ALA A 337 20.88 -7.27 19.32
N GLY A 338 20.82 -8.61 19.39
CA GLY A 338 20.26 -9.40 18.31
C GLY A 338 18.74 -9.26 18.26
N SER A 339 18.18 -9.45 17.07
CA SER A 339 16.73 -9.41 16.87
C SER A 339 16.29 -10.50 15.90
N VAL A 340 15.17 -11.15 16.21
CA VAL A 340 14.52 -12.13 15.34
C VAL A 340 13.08 -11.75 15.11
N CYS A 341 12.65 -11.82 13.85
CA CYS A 341 11.25 -11.71 13.47
C CYS A 341 10.58 -13.07 13.61
N HIS A 342 9.32 -13.15 14.05
CA HIS A 342 8.62 -14.44 14.12
C HIS A 342 7.11 -14.36 13.92
N GLY A 343 6.50 -15.44 13.44
CA GLY A 343 5.06 -15.58 13.28
C GLY A 343 4.64 -17.04 13.17
N ALA A 344 3.46 -17.36 13.72
CA ALA A 344 2.91 -18.71 13.77
C ALA A 344 1.54 -18.77 13.09
N MET A 345 1.20 -19.94 12.56
CA MET A 345 -0.14 -20.25 12.07
C MET A 345 -0.44 -21.73 12.37
N TYR A 346 -1.42 -21.96 13.25
CA TYR A 346 -1.75 -23.29 13.77
C TYR A 346 -2.95 -23.91 13.08
N ASN A 347 -2.98 -25.25 13.08
CA ASN A 347 -4.13 -26.05 12.66
C ASN A 347 -4.61 -25.75 11.22
N VAL A 348 -3.68 -25.48 10.30
CA VAL A 348 -3.99 -25.29 8.88
C VAL A 348 -4.44 -26.62 8.27
N VAL A 349 -5.64 -26.67 7.71
CA VAL A 349 -6.18 -27.89 7.11
C VAL A 349 -5.93 -27.88 5.60
N TRP A 350 -5.06 -28.77 5.16
CA TRP A 350 -4.91 -29.12 3.75
C TRP A 350 -5.86 -30.25 3.40
N ASN A 351 -6.68 -30.05 2.38
CA ASN A 351 -7.44 -31.11 1.74
C ASN A 351 -7.52 -30.83 0.24
N ARG A 352 -7.10 -31.79 -0.57
CA ARG A 352 -7.08 -31.65 -2.03
C ARG A 352 -8.48 -31.50 -2.63
N ASN A 353 -9.46 -32.19 -2.04
CA ASN A 353 -10.80 -32.39 -2.61
C ASN A 353 -11.92 -31.72 -1.80
N GLN A 354 -11.58 -30.87 -0.83
CA GLN A 354 -12.55 -30.16 0.01
C GLN A 354 -12.11 -28.71 0.20
N ARG A 355 -13.01 -27.77 -0.10
CA ARG A 355 -12.78 -26.35 0.16
C ARG A 355 -12.88 -26.03 1.65
N PRO A 356 -12.16 -25.01 2.15
CA PRO A 356 -12.36 -24.49 3.50
C PRO A 356 -13.81 -24.05 3.75
N ASP A 357 -14.26 -24.11 5.01
CA ASP A 357 -15.64 -23.77 5.35
C ASP A 357 -15.90 -22.26 5.28
N LYS A 358 -14.93 -21.45 5.73
CA LYS A 358 -15.03 -19.99 5.73
C LYS A 358 -14.11 -19.40 4.66
N ILE A 359 -14.69 -18.72 3.69
CA ILE A 359 -13.97 -18.01 2.63
C ILE A 359 -14.52 -16.57 2.61
N PRO A 360 -13.93 -15.62 3.36
CA PRO A 360 -14.45 -14.26 3.45
C PRO A 360 -14.53 -13.55 2.09
N ALA A 361 -13.65 -13.92 1.15
CA ALA A 361 -13.71 -13.44 -0.24
C ALA A 361 -15.04 -13.78 -0.93
N ASN A 362 -15.63 -14.95 -0.66
CA ASN A 362 -16.93 -15.34 -1.22
C ASN A 362 -18.05 -14.47 -0.66
N GLN A 363 -18.01 -14.19 0.64
CA GLN A 363 -18.98 -13.29 1.29
C GLN A 363 -18.90 -11.88 0.71
N ALA A 364 -17.69 -11.36 0.47
CA ALA A 364 -17.50 -10.07 -0.18
C ALA A 364 -18.00 -10.07 -1.64
N SER A 365 -17.76 -11.15 -2.40
CA SER A 365 -18.24 -11.31 -3.78
C SER A 365 -19.76 -11.37 -3.86
N GLU A 366 -20.40 -12.17 -3.00
CA GLU A 366 -21.86 -12.27 -2.90
C GLU A 366 -22.45 -10.90 -2.54
N HIS A 367 -21.90 -10.22 -1.54
CA HIS A 367 -22.37 -8.88 -1.16
C HIS A 367 -22.26 -7.87 -2.30
N LEU A 368 -21.14 -7.86 -3.03
CA LEU A 368 -20.93 -7.00 -4.19
C LEU A 368 -21.96 -7.22 -5.30
N LEU A 369 -22.32 -8.48 -5.57
CA LEU A 369 -23.28 -8.84 -6.62
C LEU A 369 -24.73 -8.60 -6.21
N ASP A 370 -25.08 -8.91 -4.96
CA ASP A 370 -26.47 -8.85 -4.49
C ASP A 370 -26.92 -7.43 -4.13
N SER A 371 -26.04 -6.64 -3.52
CA SER A 371 -26.37 -5.31 -3.02
C SER A 371 -25.87 -4.15 -3.89
N MET A 372 -24.98 -4.43 -4.86
CA MET A 372 -24.29 -3.39 -5.66
C MET A 372 -23.84 -2.19 -4.81
N PRO A 373 -23.01 -2.40 -3.78
CA PRO A 373 -22.76 -1.45 -2.70
C PRO A 373 -21.73 -0.37 -3.11
N VAL A 374 -21.86 0.20 -4.30
CA VAL A 374 -20.88 1.09 -4.93
C VAL A 374 -21.48 2.48 -5.10
N THR A 375 -20.80 3.50 -4.58
CA THR A 375 -21.17 4.91 -4.78
C THR A 375 -20.00 5.74 -5.24
N VAL A 376 -20.30 6.81 -5.97
CA VAL A 376 -19.33 7.79 -6.45
C VAL A 376 -19.75 9.16 -5.95
N GLY A 377 -18.82 9.88 -5.34
CA GLY A 377 -19.01 11.24 -4.84
C GLY A 377 -17.75 12.06 -5.10
N THR A 378 -17.77 13.35 -4.78
CA THR A 378 -16.59 14.21 -4.92
C THR A 378 -15.56 13.97 -3.82
N THR A 379 -16.02 13.51 -2.65
CA THR A 379 -15.19 13.22 -1.46
C THR A 379 -15.64 11.92 -0.79
N PRO A 380 -14.81 11.30 0.08
CA PRO A 380 -15.22 10.10 0.82
C PRO A 380 -16.51 10.26 1.62
N ILE A 381 -16.73 11.43 2.22
CA ILE A 381 -17.95 11.71 3.00
C ILE A 381 -19.15 11.85 2.07
N ASP A 382 -19.00 12.50 0.90
CA ASP A 382 -20.05 12.62 -0.10
C ASP A 382 -20.46 11.24 -0.68
N SER A 383 -19.49 10.38 -0.97
CA SER A 383 -19.75 8.99 -1.40
C SER A 383 -20.46 8.19 -0.31
N LEU A 384 -20.10 8.39 0.97
CA LEU A 384 -20.74 7.74 2.12
C LEU A 384 -22.19 8.20 2.29
N LEU A 385 -22.45 9.50 2.24
CA LEU A 385 -23.81 10.03 2.33
C LEU A 385 -24.67 9.54 1.17
N SER A 386 -24.11 9.53 -0.04
CA SER A 386 -24.79 8.97 -1.23
C SER A 386 -25.14 7.50 -1.04
N TYR A 387 -24.26 6.70 -0.41
CA TYR A 387 -24.52 5.30 -0.10
C TYR A 387 -25.69 5.16 0.86
N ILE A 388 -25.67 5.91 1.96
CA ILE A 388 -26.73 5.82 2.97
C ILE A 388 -28.06 6.31 2.38
N ASP A 389 -28.08 7.40 1.62
CA ASP A 389 -29.31 7.89 0.96
C ASP A 389 -29.94 6.87 0.01
N CYS A 390 -29.12 6.10 -0.72
CA CYS A 390 -29.61 5.06 -1.63
C CYS A 390 -30.12 3.80 -0.90
N HIS A 391 -29.61 3.52 0.30
CA HIS A 391 -29.93 2.30 1.05
C HIS A 391 -30.91 2.54 2.21
N LYS A 392 -31.22 3.80 2.55
CA LYS A 392 -32.29 4.17 3.46
C LYS A 392 -33.57 3.44 3.07
N HIS A 393 -34.20 2.80 4.06
CA HIS A 393 -35.51 2.14 3.97
C HIS A 393 -35.48 0.70 3.43
N THR A 394 -34.36 -0.02 3.55
CA THR A 394 -34.42 -1.47 3.35
C THR A 394 -35.16 -2.15 4.51
N SER A 395 -36.05 -3.09 4.21
CA SER A 395 -36.95 -3.72 5.18
C SER A 395 -36.24 -4.54 6.26
N ASP A 396 -34.95 -4.83 6.07
CA ASP A 396 -34.17 -5.81 6.83
C ASP A 396 -33.15 -5.16 7.81
N GLU A 397 -33.11 -3.84 7.90
CA GLU A 397 -32.23 -3.09 8.79
C GLU A 397 -32.60 -3.28 10.28
N THR A 398 -31.59 -3.61 11.08
CA THR A 398 -31.67 -3.65 12.55
C THR A 398 -31.88 -2.24 13.16
N PRO A 399 -32.46 -2.12 14.36
CA PRO A 399 -32.61 -0.82 15.04
C PRO A 399 -31.28 -0.07 15.26
N GLU A 400 -30.18 -0.81 15.47
CA GLU A 400 -28.85 -0.24 15.64
C GLU A 400 -28.28 0.33 14.33
N GLN A 401 -28.50 -0.36 13.20
CA GLN A 401 -28.12 0.13 11.86
C GLN A 401 -28.89 1.41 11.50
N LYS A 402 -30.20 1.44 11.75
CA LYS A 402 -31.04 2.64 11.55
C LYS A 402 -30.56 3.81 12.39
N GLN A 403 -30.16 3.55 13.63
CA GLN A 403 -29.63 4.60 14.48
C GLN A 403 -28.29 5.14 13.96
N LEU A 404 -27.39 4.25 13.54
CA LEU A 404 -26.10 4.63 12.97
C LEU A 404 -26.22 5.41 11.66
N GLU A 405 -27.11 4.99 10.76
CA GLU A 405 -27.38 5.69 9.50
C GLU A 405 -28.00 7.07 9.76
N ASN A 406 -28.94 7.17 10.70
CA ASN A 406 -29.49 8.46 11.12
C ASN A 406 -28.39 9.35 11.74
N ASP A 407 -27.52 8.80 12.59
CA ASP A 407 -26.41 9.52 13.21
C ASP A 407 -25.40 10.04 12.15
N ILE A 408 -25.12 9.26 11.10
CA ILE A 408 -24.27 9.67 9.99
C ILE A 408 -24.99 10.69 9.09
N HIS A 409 -26.30 10.56 8.87
CA HIS A 409 -27.08 11.59 8.17
C HIS A 409 -27.10 12.94 8.89
N MET A 410 -26.94 12.95 10.21
CA MET A 410 -26.80 14.21 10.93
C MET A 410 -25.47 14.93 10.62
N LEU A 411 -24.51 14.29 9.95
CA LEU A 411 -23.32 14.93 9.39
C LEU A 411 -23.61 15.72 8.11
N GLU A 412 -24.67 15.36 7.37
CA GLU A 412 -25.04 16.02 6.11
C GLU A 412 -25.42 17.50 6.33
N PRO A 413 -26.24 17.87 7.33
CA PRO A 413 -26.35 19.26 7.74
C PRO A 413 -25.03 19.84 8.21
N LEU A 414 -24.11 19.13 8.87
CA LEU A 414 -22.84 19.76 9.31
C LEU A 414 -21.91 20.13 8.14
N LEU A 415 -21.95 19.37 7.04
CA LEU A 415 -21.28 19.72 5.78
C LEU A 415 -21.97 20.89 5.06
N ARG A 416 -23.27 21.09 5.29
CA ARG A 416 -24.09 22.12 4.62
C ARG A 416 -24.47 23.34 5.51
N ALA A 417 -24.37 23.25 6.83
CA ALA A 417 -24.95 24.16 7.84
C ALA A 417 -23.88 24.98 8.58
N GLN A 418 -22.77 25.28 7.91
CA GLN A 418 -21.99 26.48 8.22
C GLN A 418 -22.70 27.78 7.73
N ASP A 419 -23.97 27.67 7.34
CA ASP A 419 -24.72 28.61 6.50
C ASP A 419 -25.53 29.69 7.23
N GLU A 420 -25.45 29.86 8.56
CA GLU A 420 -26.37 30.81 9.24
C GLU A 420 -25.79 32.19 9.57
N LYS A 421 -24.53 32.51 9.20
CA LYS A 421 -24.01 33.90 9.31
C LYS A 421 -23.25 34.32 8.06
N VAL A 422 -23.46 35.56 7.61
CA VAL A 422 -22.92 36.13 6.35
C VAL A 422 -21.39 36.09 6.27
N ASP A 423 -20.67 36.15 7.40
CA ASP A 423 -19.22 35.99 7.45
C ASP A 423 -18.76 34.52 7.47
N LEU A 424 -19.60 33.60 7.95
CA LEU A 424 -19.36 32.15 7.88
C LEU A 424 -19.62 31.61 6.47
N HIS A 425 -20.47 32.26 5.66
CA HIS A 425 -20.70 31.90 4.26
C HIS A 425 -19.42 31.90 3.42
N ARG A 426 -18.49 32.85 3.63
CA ARG A 426 -17.22 32.86 2.87
C ARG A 426 -16.31 31.73 3.32
N VAL A 427 -16.22 31.49 4.62
CA VAL A 427 -15.41 30.39 5.19
C VAL A 427 -15.97 29.02 4.77
N ALA A 428 -17.29 28.87 4.72
CA ALA A 428 -17.99 27.65 4.34
C ALA A 428 -17.93 27.37 2.85
N VAL A 429 -18.08 28.39 2.00
CA VAL A 429 -17.84 28.26 0.56
C VAL A 429 -16.38 27.92 0.31
N ASP A 430 -15.45 28.54 1.02
CA ASP A 430 -14.02 28.21 0.93
C ASP A 430 -13.76 26.76 1.39
N GLU A 431 -14.42 26.28 2.45
CA GLU A 431 -14.28 24.92 2.96
C GLU A 431 -14.91 23.90 2.01
N VAL A 432 -16.15 24.06 1.55
CA VAL A 432 -16.76 23.16 0.54
C VAL A 432 -15.97 23.18 -0.78
N GLN A 433 -15.47 24.35 -1.20
CA GLN A 433 -14.58 24.44 -2.37
C GLN A 433 -13.23 23.77 -2.13
N ASN A 434 -12.66 23.85 -0.91
CA ASN A 434 -11.43 23.16 -0.53
C ASN A 434 -11.55 21.63 -0.67
N TRP A 435 -12.74 21.08 -0.43
CA TRP A 435 -12.97 19.64 -0.46
C TRP A 435 -13.23 19.13 -1.89
N ASN A 436 -13.94 19.91 -2.71
CA ASN A 436 -14.34 19.52 -4.07
C ASN A 436 -13.37 19.91 -5.17
N PHE A 437 -12.52 20.92 -4.94
CA PHE A 437 -11.59 21.44 -5.94
C PHE A 437 -10.14 21.33 -5.47
N ALA A 438 -9.26 20.95 -6.38
CA ALA A 438 -7.83 21.16 -6.23
C ALA A 438 -7.50 22.62 -6.54
N ARG A 439 -6.59 23.20 -5.75
CA ARG A 439 -6.18 24.60 -5.85
C ARG A 439 -4.75 24.66 -6.34
N GLU A 440 -4.54 25.39 -7.42
CA GLU A 440 -3.23 25.70 -7.96
C GLU A 440 -2.93 27.19 -7.72
N SER A 441 -1.69 27.48 -7.33
CA SER A 441 -1.31 28.85 -6.94
C SER A 441 -1.54 29.83 -8.09
N GLY A 442 -2.31 30.90 -7.80
CA GLY A 442 -2.52 32.02 -8.71
C GLY A 442 -1.24 32.83 -8.98
N GLY A 443 -0.22 32.66 -8.12
CA GLY A 443 0.99 33.46 -8.08
C GLY A 443 1.00 34.41 -6.90
N SER A 444 1.96 35.34 -6.92
CA SER A 444 2.21 36.26 -5.81
C SER A 444 1.80 37.69 -6.17
N HIS A 445 1.39 38.46 -5.17
CA HIS A 445 1.06 39.87 -5.31
C HIS A 445 1.55 40.68 -4.11
N TRP A 446 2.35 41.70 -4.37
CA TRP A 446 2.93 42.57 -3.36
C TRP A 446 1.94 43.65 -2.93
N HIS A 447 1.85 43.85 -1.61
CA HIS A 447 1.03 44.90 -1.02
C HIS A 447 1.80 45.64 0.08
N LEU A 448 1.37 46.87 0.37
CA LEU A 448 1.88 47.68 1.48
C LEU A 448 0.90 47.57 2.65
N GLN A 449 1.33 46.92 3.73
CA GLN A 449 0.53 46.79 4.95
C GLN A 449 1.08 47.74 6.03
N SER A 450 0.21 48.41 6.80
CA SER A 450 0.64 49.20 7.96
C SER A 450 0.97 48.28 9.14
N ALA A 451 1.84 48.73 10.07
CA ALA A 451 2.15 47.97 11.28
C ALA A 451 0.91 47.83 12.18
N ASP A 452 0.81 46.72 12.92
CA ASP A 452 -0.31 46.44 13.82
C ASP A 452 -0.53 47.59 14.83
N GLY A 453 -1.72 48.18 14.82
CA GLY A 453 -2.11 49.28 15.70
C GLY A 453 -1.86 50.70 15.15
N GLU A 454 -1.25 50.85 13.97
CA GLU A 454 -1.08 52.15 13.31
C GLU A 454 -2.20 52.46 12.30
N LYS A 455 -2.55 53.74 12.13
CA LYS A 455 -3.52 54.16 11.11
C LYS A 455 -2.92 53.95 9.72
N ALA A 456 -3.72 53.43 8.79
CA ALA A 456 -3.31 53.22 7.40
C ALA A 456 -2.71 54.49 6.79
N THR A 457 -1.40 54.45 6.52
CA THR A 457 -0.67 55.57 5.92
C THR A 457 -0.89 55.56 4.41
N LYS A 458 -1.35 56.68 3.82
CA LYS A 458 -1.54 56.76 2.37
C LYS A 458 -0.17 56.71 1.67
N PRO A 459 0.10 55.71 0.82
CA PRO A 459 1.40 55.61 0.15
C PRO A 459 1.64 56.80 -0.78
N SER A 460 2.90 57.21 -0.92
CA SER A 460 3.27 58.29 -1.83
C SER A 460 3.08 57.87 -3.30
N PRO A 461 2.83 58.81 -4.25
CA PRO A 461 2.68 58.46 -5.67
C PRO A 461 3.85 57.63 -6.21
N ARG A 462 5.08 57.93 -5.77
CA ARG A 462 6.29 57.20 -6.15
C ARG A 462 6.31 55.76 -5.62
N GLU A 463 5.75 55.50 -4.45
CA GLU A 463 5.62 54.15 -3.88
C GLU A 463 4.51 53.36 -4.59
N VAL A 464 3.42 54.02 -5.00
CA VAL A 464 2.37 53.40 -5.81
C VAL A 464 2.92 52.97 -7.17
N ASP A 465 3.62 53.86 -7.89
CA ASP A 465 4.24 53.52 -9.18
C ASP A 465 5.29 52.41 -9.05
N ALA A 466 6.07 52.42 -7.95
CA ALA A 466 7.06 51.38 -7.67
C ALA A 466 6.39 50.03 -7.36
N LEU A 467 5.26 50.03 -6.63
CA LEU A 467 4.50 48.84 -6.30
C LEU A 467 3.82 48.25 -7.54
N GLU A 468 3.27 49.08 -8.41
CA GLU A 468 2.71 48.64 -9.69
C GLU A 468 3.79 47.99 -10.56
N ALA A 469 4.97 48.61 -10.67
CA ALA A 469 6.10 48.03 -11.39
C ALA A 469 6.59 46.71 -10.79
N LEU A 470 6.58 46.59 -9.45
CA LEU A 470 6.92 45.36 -8.73
C LEU A 470 5.91 44.25 -9.03
N ASN A 471 4.61 44.54 -8.97
CA ASN A 471 3.54 43.59 -9.25
C ASN A 471 3.50 43.17 -10.72
N ASN A 472 3.80 44.07 -11.66
CA ASN A 472 3.94 43.72 -13.07
C ASN A 472 5.12 42.76 -13.29
N ALA A 473 6.27 42.99 -12.65
CA ALA A 473 7.42 42.08 -12.73
C ALA A 473 7.10 40.70 -12.13
N GLN A 474 6.41 40.68 -10.97
CA GLN A 474 5.94 39.43 -10.34
C GLN A 474 4.98 38.66 -11.26
N ARG A 475 4.01 39.34 -11.88
CA ARG A 475 3.04 38.71 -12.79
C ARG A 475 3.71 38.08 -14.01
N VAL A 476 4.74 38.74 -14.56
CA VAL A 476 5.55 38.18 -15.64
C VAL A 476 6.33 36.96 -15.15
N LEU A 477 6.95 37.02 -13.96
CA LEU A 477 7.67 35.88 -13.38
C LEU A 477 6.76 34.66 -13.21
N ASP A 478 5.60 34.83 -12.56
CA ASP A 478 4.67 33.73 -12.28
C ASP A 478 4.14 33.10 -13.56
N SER A 479 3.78 33.91 -14.55
CA SER A 479 3.32 33.44 -15.86
C SER A 479 4.42 32.71 -16.62
N THR A 480 5.66 33.21 -16.55
CA THR A 480 6.83 32.58 -17.17
C THR A 480 7.12 31.22 -16.53
N GLN A 481 7.06 31.13 -15.20
CA GLN A 481 7.29 29.87 -14.48
C GLN A 481 6.23 28.82 -14.81
N ARG A 482 4.95 29.18 -14.85
CA ARG A 482 3.87 28.27 -15.28
C ARG A 482 4.08 27.78 -16.71
N GLN A 483 4.45 28.68 -17.63
CA GLN A 483 4.74 28.30 -19.02
C GLN A 483 5.95 27.35 -19.13
N VAL A 484 6.99 27.54 -18.30
CA VAL A 484 8.13 26.62 -18.25
C VAL A 484 7.70 25.22 -17.84
N ILE A 485 6.85 25.09 -16.81
CA ILE A 485 6.32 23.80 -16.36
C ILE A 485 5.54 23.12 -17.49
N GLN A 486 4.66 23.85 -18.17
CA GLN A 486 3.91 23.31 -19.32
C GLN A 486 4.85 22.82 -20.43
N LEU A 487 5.84 23.61 -20.83
CA LEU A 487 6.77 23.23 -21.91
C LEU A 487 7.68 22.07 -21.53
N GLN A 488 8.04 21.94 -20.25
CA GLN A 488 8.75 20.77 -19.74
C GLN A 488 7.89 19.52 -19.86
N TRP A 489 6.60 19.63 -19.55
CA TRP A 489 5.65 18.54 -19.76
C TRP A 489 5.47 18.22 -21.25
N ASP A 490 5.34 19.22 -22.12
CA ASP A 490 5.24 19.01 -23.57
C ASP A 490 6.48 18.28 -24.10
N MET A 491 7.67 18.68 -23.65
CA MET A 491 8.93 18.02 -24.01
C MET A 491 8.96 16.56 -23.52
N PHE A 492 8.46 16.28 -22.32
CA PHE A 492 8.27 14.92 -21.82
C PHE A 492 7.28 14.14 -22.69
N ALA A 493 6.16 14.75 -23.11
CA ALA A 493 5.16 14.11 -23.96
C ALA A 493 5.73 13.74 -25.35
N HIS A 494 6.53 14.63 -25.96
CA HIS A 494 7.23 14.35 -27.22
C HIS A 494 8.25 13.23 -27.05
N TRP A 495 9.04 13.25 -25.97
CA TRP A 495 9.96 12.17 -25.64
C TRP A 495 9.20 10.84 -25.46
N TRP A 496 8.14 10.83 -24.66
CA TRP A 496 7.31 9.65 -24.40
C TRP A 496 6.75 9.08 -25.70
N ARG A 497 6.20 9.94 -26.57
CA ARG A 497 5.66 9.54 -27.87
C ARG A 497 6.73 8.94 -28.79
N PHE A 498 7.95 9.46 -28.74
CA PHE A 498 9.08 8.94 -29.50
C PHE A 498 9.52 7.55 -29.02
N VAL A 499 9.60 7.33 -27.70
CA VAL A 499 10.06 6.04 -27.14
C VAL A 499 8.96 4.96 -27.11
N SER A 500 7.68 5.34 -27.04
CA SER A 500 6.54 4.40 -26.96
C SER A 500 5.80 4.16 -28.28
N GLY A 501 6.09 4.94 -29.34
CA GLY A 501 5.35 4.91 -30.59
C GLY A 501 6.23 4.83 -31.84
N ASP A 502 5.62 4.51 -32.97
CA ASP A 502 6.26 4.48 -34.29
C ASP A 502 6.26 5.90 -34.90
N VAL A 503 7.10 6.80 -34.35
CA VAL A 503 7.19 8.20 -34.79
C VAL A 503 8.54 8.48 -35.45
N ASP A 504 8.50 9.14 -36.61
CA ASP A 504 9.69 9.59 -37.33
C ASP A 504 10.62 10.46 -36.46
N SER A 505 11.84 9.96 -36.22
CA SER A 505 12.90 10.59 -35.42
C SER A 505 13.26 12.04 -35.82
N PRO A 506 13.33 12.42 -37.12
CA PRO A 506 13.78 13.76 -37.50
C PRO A 506 12.81 14.90 -37.10
N THR A 507 11.51 14.64 -37.20
CA THR A 507 10.44 15.58 -36.85
C THR A 507 10.41 15.85 -35.35
N THR A 508 10.45 14.77 -34.56
CA THR A 508 10.46 14.84 -33.09
C THR A 508 11.68 15.59 -32.55
N LYS A 509 12.86 15.41 -33.16
CA LYS A 509 14.08 16.12 -32.76
C LYS A 509 13.96 17.63 -32.94
N THR A 510 13.38 18.06 -34.07
CA THR A 510 13.20 19.49 -34.38
C THR A 510 12.22 20.16 -33.42
N GLU A 511 11.13 19.47 -33.09
CA GLU A 511 10.14 19.92 -32.09
C GLU A 511 10.79 20.04 -30.69
N ILE A 512 11.54 19.03 -30.25
CA ILE A 512 12.24 19.04 -28.95
C ILE A 512 13.30 20.15 -28.89
N ASP A 513 14.08 20.37 -29.94
CA ASP A 513 15.09 21.43 -29.97
C ASP A 513 14.42 22.82 -29.91
N THR A 514 13.25 22.99 -30.54
CA THR A 514 12.44 24.21 -30.45
C THR A 514 11.92 24.44 -29.03
N LEU A 515 11.35 23.40 -28.39
CA LEU A 515 10.89 23.47 -27.01
C LEU A 515 12.03 23.77 -26.04
N ARG A 516 13.20 23.14 -26.22
CA ARG A 516 14.39 23.38 -25.39
C ARG A 516 14.89 24.81 -25.51
N ALA A 517 14.92 25.38 -26.71
CA ALA A 517 15.29 26.77 -26.92
C ALA A 517 14.32 27.71 -26.18
N LEU A 518 13.02 27.47 -26.32
CA LEU A 518 11.98 28.26 -25.65
C LEU A 518 12.06 28.17 -24.12
N VAL A 519 12.24 26.97 -23.56
CA VAL A 519 12.43 26.77 -22.12
C VAL A 519 13.63 27.55 -21.61
N LYS A 520 14.75 27.52 -22.35
CA LYS A 520 15.95 28.30 -21.99
C LYS A 520 15.66 29.80 -21.98
N GLU A 521 15.02 30.33 -23.01
CA GLU A 521 14.67 31.75 -23.10
C GLU A 521 13.76 32.20 -21.95
N LEU A 522 12.77 31.37 -21.59
CA LEU A 522 11.86 31.64 -20.48
C LEU A 522 12.56 31.54 -19.12
N LEU A 523 13.48 30.58 -18.94
CA LEU A 523 14.30 30.52 -17.73
C LEU A 523 15.16 31.78 -17.59
N ASP A 524 15.79 32.25 -18.68
CA ASP A 524 16.57 33.49 -18.68
C ASP A 524 15.68 34.73 -18.40
N LEU A 525 14.44 34.75 -18.90
CA LEU A 525 13.45 35.77 -18.57
C LEU A 525 13.07 35.73 -17.08
N ALA A 526 12.80 34.55 -16.53
CA ALA A 526 12.47 34.38 -15.12
C ALA A 526 13.59 34.86 -14.20
N HIS A 527 14.85 34.55 -14.51
CA HIS A 527 16.01 35.06 -13.76
C HIS A 527 16.08 36.60 -13.81
N ARG A 528 15.91 37.20 -14.99
CA ARG A 528 15.89 38.66 -15.12
C ARG A 528 14.76 39.31 -14.31
N GLN A 529 13.57 38.72 -14.29
CA GLN A 529 12.47 39.25 -13.48
C GLN A 529 12.72 39.12 -11.98
N LYS A 530 13.32 38.01 -11.52
CA LYS A 530 13.77 37.87 -10.11
C LYS A 530 14.74 38.98 -9.71
N ASP A 531 15.72 39.29 -10.57
CA ASP A 531 16.67 40.39 -10.31
C ASP A 531 15.97 41.76 -10.27
N ILE A 532 14.98 41.99 -11.13
CA ILE A 532 14.18 43.23 -11.14
C ILE A 532 13.40 43.35 -9.83
N ILE A 533 12.72 42.28 -9.40
CA ILE A 533 11.96 42.23 -8.15
C ILE A 533 12.88 42.56 -6.97
N GLN A 534 14.04 41.90 -6.85
CA GLN A 534 15.01 42.16 -5.78
C GLN A 534 15.47 43.62 -5.76
N LYS A 535 15.77 44.21 -6.92
CA LYS A 535 16.17 45.62 -7.02
C LYS A 535 15.03 46.57 -6.63
N LYS A 536 13.78 46.25 -6.99
CA LYS A 536 12.61 47.07 -6.68
C LYS A 536 12.25 47.03 -5.20
N LEU A 537 12.42 45.89 -4.53
CA LEU A 537 12.21 45.77 -3.08
C LEU A 537 13.09 46.72 -2.26
N LEU A 538 14.27 47.08 -2.74
CA LEU A 538 15.18 48.04 -2.09
C LEU A 538 14.69 49.50 -2.13
N VAL A 539 13.70 49.82 -2.97
CA VAL A 539 13.20 51.20 -3.16
C VAL A 539 12.22 51.62 -2.06
N PHE A 540 11.60 50.66 -1.38
CA PHE A 540 10.57 50.92 -0.39
C PHE A 540 11.15 51.16 1.00
N ARG A 541 10.63 52.17 1.72
CA ARG A 541 11.01 52.43 3.11
C ARG A 541 10.45 51.39 4.06
N GLN A 542 9.21 50.98 3.82
CA GLN A 542 8.58 49.84 4.45
C GLN A 542 8.55 48.70 3.45
N LYS A 543 9.13 47.54 3.80
CA LYS A 543 9.18 46.40 2.88
C LYS A 543 7.76 45.97 2.52
N PRO A 544 7.40 45.93 1.22
CA PRO A 544 6.17 45.32 0.77
C PRO A 544 6.10 43.87 1.26
N GLN A 545 4.91 43.43 1.61
CA GLN A 545 4.66 42.04 1.96
C GLN A 545 4.14 41.29 0.74
N GLU A 546 4.56 40.04 0.62
CA GLU A 546 4.08 39.12 -0.39
C GLU A 546 2.72 38.57 0.06
N GLY A 547 1.69 38.83 -0.74
CA GLY A 547 0.40 38.17 -0.65
C GLY A 547 0.24 37.17 -1.80
N VAL A 548 -0.86 36.41 -1.77
CA VAL A 548 -1.18 35.39 -2.77
C VAL A 548 -2.30 35.90 -3.68
N LEU A 549 -2.17 35.68 -5.00
CA LEU A 549 -3.24 35.96 -5.96
C LEU A 549 -4.36 34.92 -5.86
N PRO A 550 -5.58 35.24 -6.33
CA PRO A 550 -6.64 34.25 -6.44
C PRO A 550 -6.16 32.98 -7.14
N GLU A 551 -6.38 31.85 -6.50
CA GLU A 551 -5.97 30.53 -6.99
C GLU A 551 -6.76 30.11 -8.24
N PHE A 552 -6.18 29.19 -9.01
CA PHE A 552 -6.92 28.45 -10.03
C PHE A 552 -7.55 27.23 -9.36
N SER A 553 -8.78 26.91 -9.76
CA SER A 553 -9.51 25.77 -9.20
C SER A 553 -9.87 24.80 -10.31
N GLN A 554 -9.61 23.51 -10.07
CA GLN A 554 -10.08 22.41 -10.91
C GLN A 554 -10.80 21.38 -10.04
N PRO A 555 -11.86 20.71 -10.54
CA PRO A 555 -12.49 19.62 -9.81
C PRO A 555 -11.45 18.56 -9.42
N ARG A 556 -11.57 18.00 -8.22
CA ARG A 556 -10.78 16.82 -7.84
C ARG A 556 -11.28 15.59 -8.58
N ASP A 557 -10.43 14.58 -8.65
CA ASP A 557 -10.85 13.26 -9.10
C ASP A 557 -11.99 12.73 -8.22
N PRO A 558 -13.01 12.08 -8.82
CA PRO A 558 -14.13 11.54 -8.07
C PRO A 558 -13.67 10.44 -7.11
N THR A 559 -14.35 10.31 -5.98
CA THR A 559 -14.11 9.27 -4.98
C THR A 559 -15.10 8.13 -5.12
N LEU A 560 -14.58 6.93 -5.31
CA LEU A 560 -15.35 5.69 -5.28
C LEU A 560 -15.41 5.16 -3.85
N LEU A 561 -16.59 4.74 -3.40
CA LEU A 561 -16.79 4.02 -2.16
C LEU A 561 -17.43 2.66 -2.46
N VAL A 562 -16.89 1.62 -1.83
CA VAL A 562 -17.43 0.26 -1.87
C VAL A 562 -17.74 -0.16 -0.44
N SER A 563 -19.00 -0.47 -0.15
CA SER A 563 -19.45 -0.93 1.17
C SER A 563 -19.41 -2.46 1.30
N GLY A 564 -19.33 -2.93 2.54
CA GLY A 564 -19.27 -4.33 2.94
C GLY A 564 -17.93 -5.02 2.70
N ILE A 565 -16.84 -4.26 2.49
CA ILE A 565 -15.48 -4.79 2.34
C ILE A 565 -14.61 -4.26 3.47
N GLU A 566 -14.17 -5.17 4.35
CA GLU A 566 -13.25 -4.85 5.44
C GLU A 566 -11.82 -4.60 4.95
N ALA A 567 -11.06 -3.80 5.69
CA ALA A 567 -9.65 -3.55 5.42
C ALA A 567 -8.82 -4.82 5.63
N GLY A 568 -7.84 -5.06 4.75
CA GLY A 568 -6.99 -6.26 4.82
C GLY A 568 -5.88 -6.27 5.88
N TRP A 569 -5.84 -5.25 6.73
CA TRP A 569 -4.75 -5.01 7.68
C TRP A 569 -5.18 -5.34 9.11
N PRO A 570 -4.25 -5.76 9.99
CA PRO A 570 -4.55 -5.90 11.42
C PRO A 570 -5.16 -4.62 12.00
N ASP A 571 -6.12 -4.78 12.90
CA ASP A 571 -6.82 -3.68 13.58
C ASP A 571 -5.91 -2.81 14.46
N ASP A 572 -4.81 -3.38 14.93
CA ASP A 572 -3.75 -2.75 15.72
C ASP A 572 -2.51 -2.39 14.88
N TYR A 573 -2.58 -2.44 13.55
CA TYR A 573 -1.40 -2.25 12.68
C TYR A 573 -0.70 -0.89 12.83
N LEU A 574 -1.46 0.15 13.22
CA LEU A 574 -0.92 1.49 13.46
C LEU A 574 -0.51 1.74 14.93
N ASP A 575 -0.81 0.82 15.85
CA ASP A 575 -0.43 0.93 17.26
C ASP A 575 1.08 0.58 17.43
N ASP A 576 1.66 0.88 18.58
CA ASP A 576 3.05 0.50 18.87
C ASP A 576 3.18 -1.04 18.90
N LEU A 577 4.11 -1.57 18.10
CA LEU A 577 4.32 -3.01 17.95
C LEU A 577 4.82 -3.61 19.28
N GLN A 578 4.03 -4.54 19.83
CA GLN A 578 4.38 -5.23 21.07
C GLN A 578 5.45 -6.28 20.81
N VAL A 579 6.68 -6.02 21.25
CA VAL A 579 7.84 -6.91 21.15
C VAL A 579 8.16 -7.57 22.50
N ARG A 580 8.92 -8.66 22.49
CA ARG A 580 9.31 -9.38 23.72
C ARG A 580 10.80 -9.65 23.74
N LEU A 581 11.39 -9.75 24.92
CA LEU A 581 12.75 -10.26 25.10
C LEU A 581 12.75 -11.78 25.17
N GLU A 582 13.89 -12.40 24.87
CA GLU A 582 14.09 -13.86 24.99
C GLU A 582 13.66 -14.40 26.38
N SER A 583 13.88 -13.64 27.45
CA SER A 583 13.48 -14.03 28.81
C SER A 583 11.96 -14.02 29.05
N GLN A 584 11.19 -13.35 28.19
CA GLN A 584 9.74 -13.22 28.28
C GLN A 584 8.99 -14.26 27.43
N LEU A 585 9.71 -15.14 26.73
CA LEU A 585 9.11 -16.19 25.91
C LEU A 585 8.46 -17.25 26.82
N VAL A 586 7.34 -17.81 26.37
CA VAL A 586 6.65 -18.89 27.08
C VAL A 586 7.56 -20.12 27.09
N HIS A 587 7.73 -20.72 28.27
CA HIS A 587 8.56 -21.90 28.41
C HIS A 587 7.93 -23.10 27.70
N GLY A 588 8.69 -23.69 26.77
CA GLY A 588 8.35 -24.95 26.13
C GLY A 588 9.57 -25.86 26.07
N GLU A 589 9.35 -27.16 26.29
CA GLU A 589 10.40 -28.17 26.19
C GLU A 589 10.36 -28.82 24.81
N VAL A 590 11.47 -28.73 24.08
CA VAL A 590 11.72 -29.51 22.87
C VAL A 590 12.98 -30.32 23.11
N PRO A 591 12.92 -31.67 23.03
CA PRO A 591 14.10 -32.51 23.24
C PRO A 591 15.26 -32.09 22.35
N ASP A 592 16.48 -32.09 22.88
CA ASP A 592 17.67 -31.65 22.15
C ASP A 592 17.94 -32.46 20.86
N SER A 593 17.50 -33.72 20.83
CA SER A 593 17.53 -34.57 19.63
C SER A 593 16.73 -33.99 18.47
N ASP A 594 15.61 -33.32 18.76
CA ASP A 594 14.62 -32.94 17.78
C ASP A 594 14.91 -31.55 17.19
N LEU A 595 15.68 -30.72 17.91
CA LEU A 595 16.04 -29.37 17.49
C LEU A 595 16.80 -29.29 16.17
N SER A 596 17.49 -30.37 15.79
CA SER A 596 18.13 -30.47 14.48
C SER A 596 17.10 -30.51 13.33
N LEU A 597 15.91 -31.09 13.57
CA LEU A 597 14.82 -31.18 12.58
C LEU A 597 14.14 -29.83 12.35
N TYR A 598 14.10 -29.00 13.39
CA TYR A 598 13.56 -27.63 13.31
C TYR A 598 14.49 -26.64 12.61
N GLY A 599 15.72 -27.04 12.26
CA GLY A 599 16.65 -26.17 11.53
C GLY A 599 17.27 -25.04 12.34
N VAL A 600 17.12 -25.03 13.67
CA VAL A 600 17.57 -23.93 14.57
C VAL A 600 19.07 -23.66 14.46
N LYS A 601 19.87 -24.68 14.11
CA LYS A 601 21.33 -24.56 13.92
C LYS A 601 21.75 -23.80 12.66
N THR A 602 20.81 -23.43 11.80
CA THR A 602 21.08 -22.61 10.60
C THR A 602 21.23 -21.13 10.92
N LEU A 603 20.71 -20.69 12.08
CA LEU A 603 20.85 -19.32 12.55
C LEU A 603 22.26 -19.02 13.06
N PRO A 604 22.68 -17.74 13.09
CA PRO A 604 23.89 -17.30 13.78
C PRO A 604 23.94 -17.75 15.24
N GLU A 605 25.13 -18.06 15.74
CA GLU A 605 25.36 -18.65 17.07
C GLU A 605 24.67 -17.86 18.20
N HIS A 606 24.70 -16.53 18.14
CA HIS A 606 24.08 -15.65 19.13
C HIS A 606 22.53 -15.67 19.14
N LEU A 607 21.89 -16.19 18.08
CA LEU A 607 20.43 -16.31 17.95
C LEU A 607 19.91 -17.73 18.17
N VAL A 608 20.79 -18.74 18.20
CA VAL A 608 20.40 -20.15 18.37
C VAL A 608 19.61 -20.34 19.67
N GLY A 609 20.02 -19.71 20.77
CA GLY A 609 19.30 -19.75 22.05
C GLY A 609 17.87 -19.25 21.94
N THR A 610 17.71 -18.04 21.38
CA THR A 610 16.40 -17.42 21.13
C THR A 610 15.52 -18.26 20.23
N ALA A 611 16.05 -18.79 19.13
CA ALA A 611 15.27 -19.60 18.20
C ALA A 611 14.85 -20.95 18.82
N LYS A 612 15.67 -21.53 19.71
CA LYS A 612 15.33 -22.72 20.51
C LYS A 612 14.14 -22.44 21.44
N ALA A 613 14.17 -21.30 22.13
CA ALA A 613 13.08 -20.86 23.00
C ALA A 613 11.79 -20.58 22.23
N LEU A 614 11.90 -19.91 21.07
CA LEU A 614 10.77 -19.65 20.17
C LEU A 614 10.14 -20.93 19.62
N VAL A 615 10.94 -21.93 19.26
CA VAL A 615 10.43 -23.24 18.81
C VAL A 615 9.75 -23.97 19.98
N GLY A 616 10.30 -23.90 21.19
CA GLY A 616 9.64 -24.40 22.40
C GLY A 616 8.26 -23.78 22.63
N GLU A 617 8.19 -22.45 22.59
CA GLU A 617 6.94 -21.70 22.65
C GLU A 617 5.97 -22.13 21.53
N PHE A 618 6.44 -22.21 20.28
CA PHE A 618 5.63 -22.63 19.14
C PHE A 618 4.96 -23.99 19.38
N THR A 619 5.68 -24.96 19.94
CA THR A 619 5.10 -26.27 20.26
C THR A 619 4.12 -26.26 21.43
N THR A 620 4.22 -25.28 22.33
CA THR A 620 3.40 -25.15 23.53
C THR A 620 2.08 -24.42 23.24
N LEU A 621 2.15 -23.33 22.46
CA LEU A 621 1.01 -22.47 22.13
C LEU A 621 0.10 -23.02 21.01
N LYS A 622 0.22 -24.31 20.68
CA LYS A 622 -0.73 -24.97 19.78
C LYS A 622 -2.16 -24.96 20.34
N ASP A 623 -2.31 -25.01 21.67
CA ASP A 623 -3.61 -24.85 22.32
C ASP A 623 -4.05 -23.37 22.24
N PRO A 624 -5.17 -23.05 21.57
CA PRO A 624 -5.66 -21.68 21.46
C PRO A 624 -6.09 -21.06 22.79
N ASN A 625 -6.22 -21.86 23.86
CA ASN A 625 -6.56 -21.39 25.19
C ASN A 625 -5.32 -21.25 26.10
N ALA A 626 -4.12 -21.47 25.57
CA ALA A 626 -2.90 -21.23 26.32
C ALA A 626 -2.83 -19.75 26.74
N VAL A 627 -2.60 -19.52 28.04
CA VAL A 627 -2.47 -18.17 28.60
C VAL A 627 -1.04 -17.99 29.05
N GLY A 628 -0.50 -16.79 28.87
CA GLY A 628 0.84 -16.45 29.34
C GLY A 628 0.88 -16.31 30.85
N ASP A 629 1.98 -16.73 31.46
CA ASP A 629 2.23 -16.54 32.89
C ASP A 629 2.79 -15.13 33.18
N LYS A 630 2.81 -14.74 34.47
CA LYS A 630 3.41 -13.47 34.88
C LYS A 630 4.90 -13.45 34.49
N GLY A 631 5.28 -12.49 33.63
CA GLY A 631 6.62 -12.36 33.08
C GLY A 631 6.82 -13.09 31.74
N HIS A 632 5.89 -13.96 31.34
CA HIS A 632 5.94 -14.74 30.09
C HIS A 632 4.67 -14.51 29.24
N PRO A 633 4.43 -13.28 28.76
CA PRO A 633 3.28 -12.99 27.93
C PRO A 633 3.34 -13.74 26.59
N VAL A 634 2.19 -14.25 26.14
CA VAL A 634 2.02 -14.83 24.80
C VAL A 634 2.37 -13.80 23.70
N PRO A 635 2.74 -14.23 22.48
CA PRO A 635 3.04 -13.31 21.38
C PRO A 635 1.84 -12.41 21.01
N LEU A 636 2.10 -11.34 20.25
CA LEU A 636 1.06 -10.38 19.84
C LEU A 636 -0.10 -11.06 19.11
N TYR A 637 0.17 -11.95 18.15
CA TYR A 637 -0.86 -12.58 17.33
C TYR A 637 -1.49 -13.83 17.97
N HIS A 638 -1.03 -14.25 19.16
CA HIS A 638 -1.72 -15.27 19.98
C HIS A 638 -2.76 -14.59 20.88
N ASP A 639 -3.61 -13.79 20.25
CA ASP A 639 -4.70 -13.05 20.87
C ASP A 639 -5.89 -12.96 19.89
N ARG A 640 -6.97 -12.30 20.31
CA ARG A 640 -8.19 -12.14 19.51
C ARG A 640 -8.30 -10.75 18.88
N GLY A 641 -7.19 -10.04 18.71
CA GLY A 641 -7.17 -8.63 18.27
C GLY A 641 -7.78 -7.66 19.28
N LYS A 642 -7.88 -6.38 18.89
CA LYS A 642 -8.41 -5.28 19.72
C LYS A 642 -9.90 -5.44 20.02
N TYR A 643 -10.61 -6.17 19.15
CA TYR A 643 -12.07 -6.29 19.18
C TYR A 643 -12.57 -7.68 19.57
N ASN A 644 -11.68 -8.54 20.10
CA ASN A 644 -12.01 -9.87 20.61
C ASN A 644 -12.79 -10.73 19.60
N ALA A 645 -12.18 -10.98 18.44
CA ALA A 645 -12.65 -11.97 17.48
C ALA A 645 -12.89 -13.34 18.14
N SER A 646 -13.69 -14.21 17.51
CA SER A 646 -13.98 -15.55 18.04
C SER A 646 -12.73 -16.41 18.18
N ASP A 647 -11.82 -16.27 17.22
CA ASP A 647 -10.63 -17.10 17.05
C ASP A 647 -9.36 -16.25 17.26
N SER A 648 -8.28 -16.90 17.71
CA SER A 648 -6.98 -16.25 17.84
C SER A 648 -6.39 -15.94 16.46
N ARG A 649 -5.66 -14.83 16.31
CA ARG A 649 -5.11 -14.36 15.02
C ARG A 649 -4.06 -15.31 14.41
N ASP A 650 -3.48 -16.19 15.21
CA ASP A 650 -2.53 -17.23 14.80
C ASP A 650 -3.17 -18.62 14.65
N GLN A 651 -4.49 -18.73 14.74
CA GLN A 651 -5.24 -19.97 14.48
C GLN A 651 -5.90 -19.88 13.11
N TRP A 652 -5.71 -20.92 12.29
CA TRP A 652 -6.30 -20.92 10.95
C TRP A 652 -7.82 -21.03 10.96
N ALA A 653 -8.40 -21.63 12.02
CA ALA A 653 -9.84 -21.65 12.31
C ALA A 653 -10.78 -22.04 11.14
N ASN A 654 -10.29 -22.89 10.24
CA ASN A 654 -10.95 -23.26 8.99
C ASN A 654 -11.37 -22.08 8.10
N THR A 655 -10.59 -20.99 8.12
CA THR A 655 -10.84 -19.76 7.35
C THR A 655 -9.69 -19.42 6.43
N GLN A 656 -10.03 -19.08 5.18
CA GLN A 656 -9.05 -18.46 4.28
C GLN A 656 -8.69 -17.06 4.75
N PRO A 657 -7.43 -16.62 4.60
CA PRO A 657 -7.06 -15.23 4.84
C PRO A 657 -7.75 -14.33 3.80
N TRP A 658 -8.15 -13.15 4.23
CA TRP A 658 -8.71 -12.11 3.38
C TRP A 658 -8.00 -10.79 3.66
N ALA A 659 -7.32 -10.28 2.64
CA ALA A 659 -6.59 -9.03 2.71
C ALA A 659 -6.69 -8.30 1.35
N PRO A 660 -7.73 -7.49 1.12
CA PRO A 660 -7.83 -6.72 -0.12
C PRO A 660 -6.68 -5.71 -0.20
N LEU A 661 -5.83 -5.86 -1.24
CA LEU A 661 -4.62 -5.04 -1.44
C LEU A 661 -4.82 -3.95 -2.47
N PHE A 662 -5.66 -4.20 -3.48
CA PHE A 662 -5.96 -3.23 -4.51
C PHE A 662 -7.39 -3.41 -5.08
N LEU A 663 -7.93 -2.36 -5.69
CA LEU A 663 -9.20 -2.33 -6.40
C LEU A 663 -8.97 -1.90 -7.84
N GLU A 664 -9.37 -2.70 -8.82
CA GLU A 664 -9.37 -2.27 -10.22
C GLU A 664 -10.75 -1.78 -10.64
N TRP A 665 -10.79 -0.68 -11.39
CA TRP A 665 -12.02 -0.07 -11.89
C TRP A 665 -11.91 0.23 -13.38
N GLN A 666 -13.05 0.21 -14.06
CA GLN A 666 -13.20 0.63 -15.44
C GLN A 666 -14.52 1.38 -15.56
N ALA A 667 -14.51 2.55 -16.19
CA ALA A 667 -15.68 3.39 -16.39
C ALA A 667 -15.78 3.82 -17.86
N GLU A 668 -16.99 3.82 -18.39
CA GLU A 668 -17.30 4.51 -19.64
C GLU A 668 -17.68 5.96 -19.30
N TYR A 669 -16.84 6.90 -19.72
CA TYR A 669 -17.08 8.33 -19.58
C TYR A 669 -17.68 8.90 -20.87
N PHE A 670 -18.66 9.79 -20.68
CA PHE A 670 -19.12 10.70 -21.70
C PHE A 670 -19.51 12.05 -21.08
N HIS A 671 -19.37 13.11 -21.86
CA HIS A 671 -19.77 14.44 -21.43
C HIS A 671 -21.26 14.67 -21.66
N ILE A 672 -21.98 15.15 -20.64
CA ILE A 672 -23.35 15.62 -20.79
C ILE A 672 -23.29 17.07 -21.28
N PRO A 673 -23.78 17.38 -22.50
CA PRO A 673 -23.73 18.72 -23.06
C PRO A 673 -24.36 19.76 -22.13
N TRP A 674 -23.74 20.93 -22.02
CA TRP A 674 -24.28 22.05 -21.21
C TRP A 674 -25.73 22.41 -21.57
N ALA A 675 -26.13 22.23 -22.83
CA ALA A 675 -27.50 22.49 -23.30
C ALA A 675 -28.56 21.58 -22.66
N ASP A 676 -28.15 20.48 -22.04
CA ASP A 676 -29.04 19.54 -21.34
C ASP A 676 -29.15 19.84 -19.84
N TRP A 677 -28.44 20.88 -19.35
CA TRP A 677 -28.54 21.34 -17.96
C TRP A 677 -29.52 22.52 -17.86
N GLU A 678 -30.44 22.44 -16.91
CA GLU A 678 -31.38 23.50 -16.58
C GLU A 678 -31.32 23.87 -15.10
N LEU A 679 -31.57 25.14 -14.82
CA LEU A 679 -31.81 25.58 -13.45
C LEU A 679 -33.27 25.30 -13.14
N SER A 680 -33.57 24.28 -12.33
CA SER A 680 -34.95 23.93 -11.97
C SER A 680 -35.15 23.81 -10.45
N PRO A 681 -36.33 24.22 -9.93
CA PRO A 681 -36.68 24.01 -8.55
C PRO A 681 -37.13 22.54 -8.38
N GLY A 682 -36.22 21.70 -7.89
CA GLY A 682 -36.50 20.29 -7.58
C GLY A 682 -36.32 19.36 -8.77
N LEU A 683 -35.15 18.76 -8.88
CA LEU A 683 -34.91 17.71 -9.86
C LEU A 683 -35.38 16.36 -9.30
N THR A 684 -36.34 15.78 -10.03
CA THR A 684 -37.03 14.49 -9.90
C THR A 684 -38.31 14.48 -9.03
N PRO A 685 -39.41 13.87 -9.54
CA PRO A 685 -40.62 13.61 -8.76
C PRO A 685 -40.38 12.75 -7.50
N GLN A 686 -39.29 11.98 -7.46
CA GLN A 686 -38.90 11.17 -6.29
C GLN A 686 -38.35 12.01 -5.12
N CYS A 687 -37.82 13.21 -5.39
CA CYS A 687 -37.26 14.10 -4.36
C CYS A 687 -38.25 15.16 -3.86
N LYS A 688 -39.54 15.09 -4.23
CA LYS A 688 -40.56 16.07 -3.84
C LYS A 688 -40.75 16.23 -2.32
N ASP A 689 -40.45 15.18 -1.56
CA ASP A 689 -40.57 15.16 -0.10
C ASP A 689 -39.23 15.40 0.61
N GLN A 690 -38.11 15.51 -0.14
CA GLN A 690 -36.79 15.77 0.40
C GLN A 690 -36.44 17.27 0.36
N ILE A 691 -36.81 17.96 1.44
CA ILE A 691 -36.17 19.14 2.08
C ILE A 691 -35.21 19.99 1.21
N ASP A 692 -35.65 20.57 0.08
CA ASP A 692 -35.24 21.92 -0.38
C ASP A 692 -35.97 22.37 -1.66
N ASN A 693 -36.76 23.45 -1.60
CA ASN A 693 -37.33 24.11 -2.79
C ASN A 693 -36.34 25.08 -3.48
N ARG A 694 -35.04 24.92 -3.24
CA ARG A 694 -34.00 25.79 -3.84
C ARG A 694 -33.79 25.44 -5.30
N TRP A 695 -33.59 26.48 -6.12
CA TRP A 695 -33.18 26.34 -7.51
C TRP A 695 -31.83 25.62 -7.57
N ARG A 696 -31.76 24.52 -8.31
CA ARG A 696 -30.52 23.76 -8.51
C ARG A 696 -30.27 23.64 -10.00
N LEU A 697 -28.99 23.66 -10.35
CA LEU A 697 -28.56 23.29 -11.70
C LEU A 697 -28.58 21.76 -11.77
N GLY A 698 -29.30 21.20 -12.72
CA GLY A 698 -29.22 19.77 -12.99
C GLY A 698 -29.75 19.43 -14.36
N ILE A 699 -29.81 18.13 -14.65
CA ILE A 699 -30.06 17.64 -16.00
C ILE A 699 -31.57 17.66 -16.26
N ASP A 700 -31.97 18.22 -17.40
CA ASP A 700 -33.36 18.25 -17.86
C ASP A 700 -33.97 16.84 -17.73
N PRO A 701 -35.03 16.64 -16.91
CA PRO A 701 -35.65 15.34 -16.68
C PRO A 701 -36.16 14.64 -17.94
N SER A 702 -36.35 15.37 -19.04
CA SER A 702 -36.75 14.81 -20.34
C SER A 702 -35.60 14.10 -21.06
N LYS A 703 -34.35 14.27 -20.62
CA LYS A 703 -33.16 13.67 -21.22
C LYS A 703 -32.96 12.25 -20.72
N ASN A 704 -32.93 11.29 -21.64
CA ASN A 704 -32.63 9.90 -21.32
C ASN A 704 -31.12 9.66 -21.29
N LEU A 705 -30.55 9.51 -20.10
CA LEU A 705 -29.13 9.21 -19.91
C LEU A 705 -28.82 7.69 -19.94
N LEU A 706 -29.83 6.82 -19.97
CA LEU A 706 -29.63 5.37 -20.05
C LEU A 706 -29.27 4.89 -21.46
N ASP A 707 -29.67 5.64 -22.50
CA ASP A 707 -29.31 5.37 -23.89
C ASP A 707 -28.98 6.69 -24.61
N PRO A 708 -27.87 7.36 -24.26
CA PRO A 708 -27.57 8.66 -24.80
C PRO A 708 -26.89 8.51 -26.18
N GLN A 709 -27.35 9.30 -27.16
CA GLN A 709 -26.76 9.36 -28.50
C GLN A 709 -25.43 10.12 -28.48
N ILE A 710 -24.38 9.48 -27.95
CA ILE A 710 -23.09 10.11 -27.70
C ILE A 710 -22.01 9.48 -28.58
N GLU A 711 -21.33 10.34 -29.35
CA GLU A 711 -20.19 9.96 -30.20
C GLU A 711 -18.87 9.90 -29.44
N ASP A 712 -18.58 10.87 -28.54
CA ASP A 712 -17.36 10.90 -27.73
C ASP A 712 -17.54 10.10 -26.43
N LYS A 713 -17.34 8.79 -26.53
CA LYS A 713 -17.27 7.86 -25.40
C LYS A 713 -15.83 7.45 -25.16
N ARG A 714 -15.42 7.50 -23.90
CA ARG A 714 -14.05 7.17 -23.48
C ARG A 714 -14.09 6.11 -22.40
N ILE A 715 -13.32 5.05 -22.59
CA ILE A 715 -13.14 4.03 -21.56
C ILE A 715 -11.92 4.44 -20.74
N LEU A 716 -12.14 4.65 -19.45
CA LEU A 716 -11.12 4.96 -18.47
C LEU A 716 -10.98 3.77 -17.51
N SER A 717 -9.79 3.54 -16.99
CA SER A 717 -9.55 2.45 -16.04
C SER A 717 -8.44 2.76 -15.05
N GLY A 718 -8.46 2.07 -13.91
CA GLY A 718 -7.50 2.27 -12.84
C GLY A 718 -7.38 1.12 -11.83
N ARG A 719 -6.36 1.22 -10.97
CA ARG A 719 -5.95 0.30 -9.87
C ARG A 719 -5.68 1.04 -8.56
N ILE A 720 -6.73 1.17 -7.77
CA ILE A 720 -6.84 1.46 -6.34
C ILE A 720 -5.80 0.79 -5.43
N LEU A 721 -4.73 1.38 -4.90
CA LEU A 721 -3.98 0.68 -3.84
C LEU A 721 -4.69 0.86 -2.49
N LEU A 722 -5.03 -0.25 -1.85
CA LEU A 722 -5.78 -0.29 -0.59
C LEU A 722 -4.79 -0.38 0.56
N LEU A 723 -4.16 0.76 0.83
CA LEU A 723 -3.27 0.90 1.96
C LEU A 723 -4.10 0.97 3.26
N PRO A 724 -3.49 0.79 4.45
CA PRO A 724 -4.20 1.04 5.70
C PRO A 724 -4.80 2.46 5.75
N GLN A 725 -4.05 3.44 5.22
CA GLN A 725 -4.30 4.88 5.32
C GLN A 725 -5.67 5.34 4.77
N PRO A 726 -6.16 4.93 3.59
CA PRO A 726 -7.49 5.30 3.07
C PRO A 726 -8.68 5.09 4.02
N SER A 727 -8.72 3.98 4.76
CA SER A 727 -9.78 3.75 5.77
C SER A 727 -9.64 4.74 6.94
N PHE A 728 -8.40 5.10 7.29
CA PHE A 728 -8.12 6.17 8.23
C PHE A 728 -8.37 7.57 7.67
N SER A 729 -8.29 7.80 6.36
CA SER A 729 -8.62 9.10 5.75
C SER A 729 -10.09 9.42 5.97
N LEU A 730 -10.98 8.42 5.84
CA LEU A 730 -12.38 8.57 6.20
C LEU A 730 -12.54 8.85 7.70
N HIS A 731 -11.90 8.04 8.57
CA HIS A 731 -11.91 8.27 10.02
C HIS A 731 -11.39 9.66 10.41
N ALA A 732 -10.27 10.10 9.85
CA ALA A 732 -9.64 11.40 10.10
C ALA A 732 -10.49 12.54 9.58
N SER A 733 -11.10 12.39 8.41
CA SER A 733 -12.04 13.37 7.85
C SER A 733 -13.28 13.50 8.74
N ILE A 734 -13.80 12.38 9.23
CA ILE A 734 -14.89 12.35 10.21
C ILE A 734 -14.42 13.02 11.51
N VAL A 735 -13.29 12.63 12.10
CA VAL A 735 -12.75 13.23 13.34
C VAL A 735 -12.48 14.73 13.19
N GLN A 736 -11.97 15.19 12.04
CA GLN A 736 -11.74 16.61 11.75
C GLN A 736 -13.07 17.37 11.67
N LEU A 737 -14.04 16.84 10.93
CA LEU A 737 -15.39 17.40 10.85
C LEU A 737 -16.00 17.48 12.25
N LEU A 738 -15.92 16.40 13.02
CA LEU A 738 -16.41 16.32 14.39
C LEU A 738 -15.71 17.32 15.32
N ASN A 739 -14.42 17.56 15.12
CA ASN A 739 -13.65 18.53 15.90
C ASN A 739 -14.04 19.98 15.61
N SER A 740 -14.48 20.28 14.37
CA SER A 740 -14.94 21.61 13.97
C SER A 740 -16.28 22.03 14.61
N VAL A 741 -17.05 21.08 15.15
CA VAL A 741 -18.38 21.34 15.71
C VAL A 741 -18.33 21.83 17.16
N SER A 742 -19.33 22.61 17.58
CA SER A 742 -19.42 23.19 18.92
C SER A 742 -19.50 22.12 20.04
N PRO A 743 -19.01 22.40 21.26
CA PRO A 743 -19.01 21.46 22.38
C PRO A 743 -20.41 20.94 22.79
N GLU A 744 -21.45 21.72 22.54
CA GLU A 744 -22.85 21.37 22.85
C GLU A 744 -23.38 20.28 21.92
N VAL A 745 -23.03 20.35 20.63
CA VAL A 745 -23.32 19.32 19.64
C VAL A 745 -22.53 18.04 19.94
N LYS A 746 -21.25 18.17 20.33
CA LYS A 746 -20.40 17.03 20.74
C LYS A 746 -21.01 16.20 21.87
N LYS A 747 -21.66 16.84 22.85
CA LYS A 747 -22.28 16.16 24.00
C LYS A 747 -23.63 15.53 23.67
N LYS A 748 -24.39 16.11 22.75
CA LYS A 748 -25.72 15.63 22.35
C LYS A 748 -25.66 14.30 21.59
N TYR A 749 -24.62 14.07 20.79
CA TYR A 749 -24.57 12.95 19.84
C TYR A 749 -23.50 11.89 20.18
N LYS A 750 -22.97 11.88 21.42
CA LYS A 750 -21.95 10.90 21.87
C LYS A 750 -20.83 10.67 20.85
N ILE A 751 -20.34 11.77 20.27
CA ILE A 751 -19.47 11.79 19.09
C ILE A 751 -18.19 10.93 19.25
N LYS A 752 -17.72 10.76 20.48
CA LYS A 752 -16.59 9.89 20.80
C LYS A 752 -16.89 8.41 20.51
N GLU A 753 -18.08 7.92 20.80
CA GLU A 753 -18.51 6.55 20.49
C GLU A 753 -18.62 6.32 18.97
N LEU A 754 -19.04 7.32 18.18
CA LEU A 754 -19.08 7.23 16.72
C LEU A 754 -17.67 7.18 16.12
N ALA A 755 -16.77 8.07 16.56
CA ALA A 755 -15.37 8.05 16.17
C ALA A 755 -14.71 6.70 16.55
N ASP A 756 -14.96 6.20 17.76
CA ASP A 756 -14.44 4.92 18.25
C ASP A 756 -15.06 3.70 17.52
N ASN A 757 -16.13 3.86 16.74
CA ASN A 757 -16.79 2.79 15.97
C ASN A 757 -16.65 2.93 14.44
N THR A 758 -16.15 4.05 13.92
CA THR A 758 -16.01 4.25 12.46
C THR A 758 -15.10 3.22 11.77
N TRP A 759 -14.17 2.59 12.50
CA TRP A 759 -13.36 1.48 11.98
C TRP A 759 -14.19 0.20 11.73
N LYS A 760 -15.34 0.04 12.39
CA LYS A 760 -16.28 -1.09 12.19
C LYS A 760 -17.05 -0.98 10.89
N LEU A 761 -17.05 0.20 10.28
CA LEU A 761 -17.77 0.42 9.05
C LEU A 761 -16.95 -0.20 7.91
N PRO A 762 -17.44 -1.26 7.24
CA PRO A 762 -16.70 -1.98 6.21
C PRO A 762 -16.73 -1.18 4.89
N PHE A 763 -16.23 0.05 4.91
CA PHE A 763 -16.20 0.94 3.74
C PHE A 763 -14.78 1.05 3.20
N LEU A 764 -14.66 0.84 1.90
CA LEU A 764 -13.47 1.09 1.13
C LEU A 764 -13.69 2.35 0.30
N SER A 765 -13.08 3.47 0.69
CA SER A 765 -13.15 4.72 -0.08
C SER A 765 -11.81 5.07 -0.70
N ALA A 766 -11.78 5.37 -1.99
CA ALA A 766 -10.56 5.85 -2.64
C ALA A 766 -10.85 6.75 -3.85
N PRO A 767 -10.06 7.84 -4.04
CA PRO A 767 -10.14 8.65 -5.25
C PRO A 767 -9.78 7.84 -6.49
N LEU A 768 -10.47 8.10 -7.60
CA LEU A 768 -10.13 7.60 -8.93
C LEU A 768 -8.91 8.37 -9.47
N ASP A 769 -7.78 8.30 -8.76
CA ASP A 769 -6.57 9.07 -9.09
C ASP A 769 -6.19 8.93 -10.57
N GLY A 770 -5.96 10.08 -11.20
CA GLY A 770 -5.62 10.22 -12.62
C GLY A 770 -6.84 10.31 -13.55
N PHE A 771 -8.07 10.30 -13.03
CA PHE A 771 -9.28 10.38 -13.85
C PHE A 771 -9.32 11.65 -14.69
N THR A 772 -9.09 12.81 -14.09
CA THR A 772 -9.06 14.11 -14.79
C THR A 772 -7.91 14.18 -15.79
N ASP A 773 -6.73 13.68 -15.42
CA ASP A 773 -5.56 13.63 -16.30
C ASP A 773 -5.83 12.77 -17.54
N HIS A 774 -6.46 11.61 -17.37
CA HIS A 774 -6.83 10.74 -18.48
C HIS A 774 -7.84 11.39 -19.43
N LEU A 775 -8.78 12.20 -18.91
CA LEU A 775 -9.69 12.98 -19.75
C LEU A 775 -8.96 14.03 -20.59
N LEU A 776 -7.88 14.59 -20.05
CA LEU A 776 -6.99 15.54 -20.72
C LEU A 776 -5.92 14.85 -21.57
N THR A 777 -5.97 13.53 -21.72
CA THR A 777 -4.96 12.71 -22.42
C THR A 777 -3.55 12.81 -21.83
N MET A 778 -3.44 13.29 -20.58
CA MET A 778 -2.21 13.28 -19.82
C MET A 778 -2.08 11.90 -19.15
N VAL A 779 -0.91 11.27 -19.32
CA VAL A 779 -0.63 9.99 -18.65
C VAL A 779 -0.05 10.30 -17.28
N HIS A 780 -0.83 10.07 -16.23
CA HIS A 780 -0.30 10.03 -14.87
C HIS A 780 0.35 8.67 -14.65
N ALA A 781 1.51 8.62 -14.00
CA ALA A 781 2.20 7.36 -13.70
C ALA A 781 1.49 6.61 -12.57
N HIS A 782 0.32 6.06 -12.89
CA HIS A 782 -0.35 4.88 -12.32
C HIS A 782 -1.64 4.75 -13.15
N ARG A 783 -1.71 3.69 -13.98
CA ARG A 783 -2.89 3.10 -14.64
C ARG A 783 -3.15 3.43 -16.12
N GLY A 784 -3.54 2.39 -16.86
CA GLY A 784 -3.60 2.41 -18.32
C GLY A 784 -4.91 2.83 -18.94
N CYS A 785 -4.78 3.60 -20.01
CA CYS A 785 -5.76 3.73 -21.08
C CYS A 785 -5.48 2.62 -22.13
N SER A 786 -6.36 1.62 -22.20
CA SER A 786 -6.30 0.60 -23.26
C SER A 786 -6.83 1.17 -24.57
N ARG A 787 -5.94 1.57 -25.49
CA ARG A 787 -6.31 1.68 -26.91
C ARG A 787 -6.46 0.29 -27.51
N ARG A 788 -7.56 -0.42 -27.22
CA ARG A 788 -8.04 -1.46 -28.15
C ARG A 788 -8.70 -0.75 -29.32
N ALA A 789 -7.88 -0.40 -30.33
CA ALA A 789 -8.41 -0.04 -31.64
C ALA A 789 -9.21 -1.24 -32.17
N ILE A 790 -10.54 -1.10 -32.20
CA ILE A 790 -11.42 -1.97 -32.97
C ILE A 790 -11.02 -1.79 -34.44
N ARG A 791 -10.10 -2.61 -34.93
CA ARG A 791 -9.91 -2.82 -36.37
C ARG A 791 -11.19 -3.46 -36.89
N LYS A 792 -12.15 -2.65 -37.33
CA LYS A 792 -13.18 -3.08 -38.28
C LYS A 792 -12.45 -3.49 -39.57
N GLY A 793 -12.10 -4.76 -39.67
CA GLY A 793 -11.68 -5.38 -40.92
C GLY A 793 -12.88 -5.45 -41.85
N ALA A 794 -13.07 -4.40 -42.66
CA ALA A 794 -13.84 -4.52 -43.87
C ALA A 794 -13.01 -5.33 -44.88
N SER A 795 -13.23 -6.63 -44.92
CA SER A 795 -12.92 -7.47 -46.09
C SER A 795 -14.18 -8.21 -46.50
N GLY A 796 -15.00 -7.53 -47.30
CA GLY A 796 -15.93 -8.22 -48.18
C GLY A 796 -15.14 -8.87 -49.31
N GLY A 797 -15.44 -10.12 -49.63
CA GLY A 797 -14.94 -10.76 -50.85
C GLY A 797 -14.78 -12.27 -50.77
N ARG A 798 -15.92 -12.97 -50.89
CA ARG A 798 -16.15 -14.37 -51.29
C ARG A 798 -15.36 -15.51 -50.64
#